data_AF-A0A971N811-F1
#
_entry.id   AF-A0A971N811-F1
#
_cell.length_a   1.000
_cell.length_b   1.000
_cell.length_c   1.000
_cell.angle_alpha   90.00
_cell.angle_beta   90.00
_cell.angle_gamma   90.00
#
_symmetry.space_group_name_H-M   'P 1'
#
loop_
_entity.id
_entity.type
_entity.pdbx_description
1 polymer ?
#
loop_
_entity_poly.entity_id
_entity_poly.type
_entity_poly.pdbx_seq_one_letter_code
_entity_poly.pdbx_strand_id
1 'polypeptide(L)'
;MWKRSRNRVHLNLLRTVVFCSLISLFAGGPATAQDPDALATNVVLLLIKTEEATVLQDPFFDLLPLGEELLVPVNRLTTHLQLEVSYFRREEKVVLTNKTHGKWGEIYLEEKIYRLDGQSFFNSPPPVLFNGEIYVGIPFLESLLEATIDWDFRYQALTVNVDAALLKQSPAPVRPEKPVTKPDQTPSPQEGPPFALSTIRYQLGVEHRKEAGEHEALMSFFKLRTDGYAGEWAISAAGGVDYDFHHHSFAPELTLLRGKYQKDGELIIIGNTTLDLENTIMERDLWGILYMIPDEQFRSELVAYTDVSGPAGAGDQIFLYVNDRLWETQQFAADGTYLFRDVPLQINRVNQIRVVTQKTNGETFETTQKIAASPRLLKQDGNELLTTVGLYKPTTVTTWEGVLVGYRQRQAVTEHLTFEQETTVSAPFVDFPDLSYIGSDTGVAFRINDHLIYTLDWLVGGEIRSVVRTGFESSLLYCLENGYFEGVIFYIPTAVSLGVNSQPGQGGKILSELELRKDLLLTTEGYLLEATPDARPWSSDGANLTLTKRFGRYNQNSLAGGIGKEWKTETGSQGRLETEETSFNLKHIQRERTVGTSTKVEFVHVDLFLDQEGPFNVQKLYFITDLTFALTRDLLFGVALDTTNTWREQRYTGLNLSGEANTKWNVTPNTLLMSDLFLRGNKEDPPDAAFQITELKTGLALYCFLSRELTLFADVKRIRELPFAAAAEDYNYTNAKLGLNYHTFDGKWQINGNLGYRSPVSTREHPQWSYSLSVQRYLPSSFLCTLDLKRLYDTLWDEVPEDVIQISVSRALGFADGMWRPFRYTEEDNVASISGVVYLDTNANGRFDAGDQPLSGIRIRLDGSTTTSDEQGEYRFANLTPGIYRVEFHLPSLPAHYTPVTEPQLIRLREQENFFIDFAVTANGSVSGKVFIDRNANGVPDDGEEALSWVGVILDAGKQKVFTDEDGRFYFDGVPLGTHTLALDSESLPAGLRVAGPEVQTFVLTTEALDVSGLSFPLVTTD
;
A
#
# COMPACT_ATOMS: atom_id res chain seq x y z
N MET A 1 -50.49 65.06 -19.34
CA MET A 1 -51.40 63.95 -18.96
C MET A 1 -50.93 62.72 -19.73
N TRP A 2 -50.82 61.49 -19.21
CA TRP A 2 -50.93 60.92 -17.84
C TRP A 2 -50.41 59.46 -17.94
N LYS A 3 -49.61 58.84 -17.06
CA LYS A 3 -48.88 59.20 -15.83
C LYS A 3 -47.39 58.81 -16.07
N ARG A 4 -46.36 59.63 -15.82
CA ARG A 4 -45.76 60.22 -14.59
C ARG A 4 -44.58 59.39 -14.04
N SER A 5 -43.44 60.07 -13.88
CA SER A 5 -42.10 59.57 -13.57
C SER A 5 -41.72 59.62 -12.09
N ARG A 6 -40.66 58.85 -11.72
CA ARG A 6 -39.64 59.11 -10.67
C ARG A 6 -40.10 59.70 -9.31
N ASN A 7 -39.95 58.94 -8.21
CA ASN A 7 -38.79 59.10 -7.32
C ASN A 7 -38.73 58.08 -6.16
N ARG A 8 -37.48 57.67 -5.86
CA ARG A 8 -36.87 57.11 -4.62
C ARG A 8 -37.70 56.38 -3.52
N VAL A 9 -37.18 55.19 -3.19
CA VAL A 9 -36.87 54.68 -1.82
C VAL A 9 -38.01 54.58 -0.80
N HIS A 10 -38.48 53.35 -0.54
CA HIS A 10 -38.49 52.68 0.78
C HIS A 10 -39.08 51.24 0.64
N LEU A 11 -38.75 50.36 1.58
CA LEU A 11 -39.24 48.96 1.75
C LEU A 11 -38.99 47.97 0.59
N ASN A 12 -37.91 47.18 0.72
CA ASN A 12 -37.99 45.71 0.75
C ASN A 12 -36.69 45.03 1.24
N LEU A 13 -35.95 45.71 2.14
CA LEU A 13 -34.67 45.25 2.70
C LEU A 13 -34.77 45.14 4.24
N LEU A 14 -35.92 44.65 4.72
CA LEU A 14 -36.27 44.58 6.15
C LEU A 14 -36.99 43.27 6.52
N ARG A 15 -36.68 42.17 5.82
CA ARG A 15 -37.30 40.84 6.06
C ARG A 15 -36.35 39.63 6.10
N THR A 16 -35.04 39.84 5.99
CA THR A 16 -34.06 38.72 5.90
C THR A 16 -32.81 38.94 6.76
N VAL A 17 -32.97 39.49 7.97
CA VAL A 17 -31.86 39.74 8.93
C VAL A 17 -32.15 39.18 10.34
N VAL A 18 -33.33 38.63 10.62
CA VAL A 18 -33.75 38.28 12.01
C VAL A 18 -34.34 36.87 12.13
N PHE A 19 -33.76 35.85 11.47
CA PHE A 19 -34.25 34.46 11.64
C PHE A 19 -33.20 33.32 11.55
N CYS A 20 -31.89 33.63 11.57
CA CYS A 20 -30.84 32.60 11.49
C CYS A 20 -29.78 32.70 12.61
N SER A 21 -30.17 33.18 13.79
CA SER A 21 -29.39 33.03 15.02
C SER A 21 -30.33 32.80 16.20
N LEU A 22 -30.03 31.75 16.98
CA LEU A 22 -30.79 31.22 18.13
C LEU A 22 -32.13 30.52 17.80
N ILE A 23 -32.07 29.20 17.63
CA ILE A 23 -32.58 28.23 18.62
C ILE A 23 -31.70 26.97 18.53
N SER A 24 -31.25 26.50 19.70
CA SER A 24 -30.58 25.22 19.87
C SER A 24 -31.49 24.24 20.64
N LEU A 25 -31.16 22.95 20.58
CA LEU A 25 -31.54 21.89 21.53
C LEU A 25 -33.02 21.39 21.54
N PHE A 26 -33.28 20.30 20.80
CA PHE A 26 -33.44 18.92 21.31
C PHE A 26 -34.37 18.03 20.46
N ALA A 27 -33.85 16.86 20.00
CA ALA A 27 -34.38 15.50 20.26
C ALA A 27 -34.13 14.51 19.10
N GLY A 28 -33.53 13.35 19.41
CA GLY A 28 -33.62 12.12 18.61
C GLY A 28 -32.54 11.89 17.54
N GLY A 29 -31.78 10.80 17.67
CA GLY A 29 -30.94 10.23 16.60
C GLY A 29 -31.74 9.31 15.66
N PRO A 30 -31.11 8.44 14.82
CA PRO A 30 -29.73 7.95 14.97
C PRO A 30 -28.81 8.04 13.72
N ALA A 31 -27.55 7.67 13.95
CA ALA A 31 -26.61 6.93 13.09
C ALA A 31 -26.28 7.40 11.65
N THR A 32 -24.99 7.71 11.47
CA THR A 32 -24.06 7.25 10.40
C THR A 32 -24.31 7.54 8.91
N ALA A 33 -23.35 8.24 8.29
CA ALA A 33 -22.32 7.62 7.44
C ALA A 33 -21.04 8.50 7.56
N GLN A 34 -19.84 7.89 7.60
CA GLN A 34 -18.57 8.62 7.81
C GLN A 34 -17.76 8.74 6.51
N ASP A 35 -17.14 9.90 6.35
CA ASP A 35 -16.33 10.34 5.20
C ASP A 35 -14.92 9.69 5.21
N PRO A 36 -14.44 9.04 4.13
CA PRO A 36 -13.15 8.33 4.11
C PRO A 36 -11.91 9.23 4.30
N ASP A 37 -11.95 10.50 3.89
CA ASP A 37 -10.80 11.43 3.97
C ASP A 37 -10.55 11.99 5.40
N ALA A 38 -11.39 11.62 6.38
CA ALA A 38 -11.34 12.11 7.76
C ALA A 38 -10.68 11.11 8.74
N LEU A 39 -9.92 10.16 8.21
CA LEU A 39 -9.25 9.10 8.96
C LEU A 39 -7.77 9.48 9.13
N ALA A 40 -7.31 9.46 10.38
CA ALA A 40 -5.91 9.71 10.74
C ALA A 40 -5.58 8.81 11.94
N THR A 41 -4.49 8.06 11.82
CA THR A 41 -4.05 7.16 12.88
C THR A 41 -3.46 7.95 14.04
N ASN A 42 -3.50 7.36 15.23
CA ASN A 42 -2.75 7.83 16.39
C ASN A 42 -1.72 6.76 16.72
N VAL A 43 -0.46 7.16 16.73
CA VAL A 43 0.66 6.35 17.18
C VAL A 43 0.55 6.18 18.71
N VAL A 44 0.09 5.01 19.18
CA VAL A 44 -0.23 4.71 20.60
C VAL A 44 0.22 3.33 21.07
N LEU A 45 0.70 3.22 22.32
CA LEU A 45 1.45 2.07 22.85
C LEU A 45 0.69 0.75 22.81
N LEU A 46 1.14 -0.20 22.00
CA LEU A 46 0.72 -1.59 22.15
C LEU A 46 1.59 -2.30 23.19
N LEU A 47 0.96 -2.75 24.27
CA LEU A 47 1.51 -3.72 25.21
C LEU A 47 0.77 -5.03 25.01
N ILE A 48 1.46 -6.09 24.59
CA ILE A 48 0.90 -7.44 24.63
C ILE A 48 1.42 -8.13 25.89
N LYS A 49 0.49 -8.58 26.72
CA LYS A 49 0.77 -9.18 28.03
C LYS A 49 0.21 -10.58 28.12
N THR A 50 0.83 -11.40 28.97
CA THR A 50 0.34 -12.73 29.37
C THR A 50 0.35 -12.79 30.89
N GLU A 51 -0.81 -13.03 31.51
CA GLU A 51 -1.05 -12.92 32.96
C GLU A 51 -0.65 -11.55 33.54
N GLU A 52 0.60 -11.37 34.00
CA GLU A 52 1.13 -10.10 34.52
C GLU A 52 2.38 -9.58 33.78
N ALA A 53 2.97 -10.37 32.88
CA ALA A 53 4.21 -10.01 32.17
C ALA A 53 3.94 -9.39 30.80
N THR A 54 4.62 -8.27 30.49
CA THR A 54 4.71 -7.74 29.12
C THR A 54 5.63 -8.64 28.30
N VAL A 55 5.10 -9.21 27.21
CA VAL A 55 5.85 -10.12 26.32
C VAL A 55 6.24 -9.45 25.01
N LEU A 56 5.41 -8.51 24.54
CA LEU A 56 5.75 -7.67 23.40
C LEU A 56 5.34 -6.23 23.64
N GLN A 57 6.13 -5.34 23.06
CA GLN A 57 5.95 -3.93 23.10
C GLN A 57 6.19 -3.32 21.73
N ASP A 58 5.18 -2.63 21.20
CA ASP A 58 5.34 -1.80 20.00
C ASP A 58 5.15 -0.32 20.39
N PRO A 59 6.19 0.52 20.24
CA PRO A 59 6.19 1.96 20.51
C PRO A 59 5.85 2.85 19.29
N PHE A 60 5.49 2.28 18.14
CA PHE A 60 5.01 3.00 16.96
C PHE A 60 3.69 2.48 16.38
N PHE A 61 3.12 1.41 16.95
CA PHE A 61 1.76 0.92 16.69
C PHE A 61 0.72 2.04 16.54
N ASP A 62 -0.13 1.94 15.52
CA ASP A 62 -1.17 2.90 15.15
C ASP A 62 -2.56 2.44 15.62
N LEU A 63 -3.43 3.38 16.01
CA LEU A 63 -4.87 3.15 16.17
C LEU A 63 -5.69 4.17 15.37
N LEU A 64 -6.76 3.69 14.72
CA LEU A 64 -7.68 4.55 13.98
C LEU A 64 -8.90 4.88 14.85
N PRO A 65 -9.09 6.15 15.25
CA PRO A 65 -10.19 6.52 16.12
C PRO A 65 -11.48 6.73 15.30
N LEU A 66 -12.58 6.09 15.68
CA LEU A 66 -13.86 6.11 14.97
C LEU A 66 -15.01 6.51 15.92
N GLY A 67 -15.56 7.71 15.74
CA GLY A 67 -16.49 8.31 16.71
C GLY A 67 -15.82 8.51 18.07
N GLU A 68 -16.46 8.00 19.13
CA GLU A 68 -15.91 7.87 20.49
C GLU A 68 -15.13 6.57 20.69
N GLU A 69 -15.15 5.67 19.70
CA GLU A 69 -14.60 4.32 19.76
C GLU A 69 -13.20 4.25 19.10
N LEU A 70 -12.46 3.18 19.40
CA LEU A 70 -11.13 2.93 18.85
C LEU A 70 -11.14 1.67 17.98
N LEU A 71 -10.57 1.80 16.78
CA LEU A 71 -10.30 0.68 15.89
C LEU A 71 -8.81 0.35 15.89
N VAL A 72 -8.50 -0.94 15.82
CA VAL A 72 -7.14 -1.50 15.89
C VAL A 72 -6.77 -2.08 14.52
N PRO A 73 -5.59 -1.78 13.95
CA PRO A 73 -5.12 -2.35 12.69
C PRO A 73 -4.76 -3.80 12.92
N VAL A 74 -5.61 -4.70 12.43
CA VAL A 74 -5.44 -6.12 12.71
C VAL A 74 -4.21 -6.67 12.02
N ASN A 75 -3.89 -6.17 10.82
CA ASN A 75 -2.69 -6.56 10.08
C ASN A 75 -1.43 -6.42 10.96
N ARG A 76 -1.29 -5.29 11.69
CA ARG A 76 -0.18 -5.09 12.64
C ARG A 76 -0.33 -5.87 13.95
N LEU A 77 -1.54 -6.20 14.42
CA LEU A 77 -1.67 -7.17 15.53
C LEU A 77 -1.22 -8.58 15.10
N THR A 78 -1.43 -8.95 13.84
CA THR A 78 -1.12 -10.30 13.34
C THR A 78 0.36 -10.58 13.11
N THR A 79 1.24 -9.57 13.13
CA THR A 79 2.70 -9.81 13.17
C THR A 79 3.13 -10.43 14.50
N HIS A 80 2.37 -10.16 15.57
CA HIS A 80 2.72 -10.54 16.95
C HIS A 80 1.81 -11.65 17.54
N LEU A 81 0.57 -11.75 17.07
CA LEU A 81 -0.41 -12.76 17.51
C LEU A 81 -0.63 -13.85 16.46
N GLN A 82 -0.99 -15.07 16.89
CA GLN A 82 -1.34 -16.25 16.08
C GLN A 82 -2.72 -16.11 15.41
N LEU A 83 -2.88 -14.98 14.73
CA LEU A 83 -4.01 -14.65 13.89
C LEU A 83 -3.62 -14.89 12.43
N GLU A 84 -4.49 -15.58 11.71
CA GLU A 84 -4.44 -15.63 10.25
C GLU A 84 -5.45 -14.66 9.67
N VAL A 85 -4.99 -13.84 8.72
CA VAL A 85 -5.80 -12.88 7.96
C VAL A 85 -5.97 -13.43 6.56
N SER A 86 -7.21 -13.72 6.15
CA SER A 86 -7.53 -14.13 4.78
C SER A 86 -8.38 -13.04 4.12
N TYR A 87 -7.84 -12.35 3.12
CA TYR A 87 -8.56 -11.31 2.39
C TYR A 87 -9.19 -11.85 1.10
N PHE A 88 -10.52 -11.90 1.09
CA PHE A 88 -11.34 -12.32 -0.04
C PHE A 88 -11.72 -11.09 -0.88
N ARG A 89 -10.80 -10.67 -1.76
CA ARG A 89 -10.92 -9.46 -2.60
C ARG A 89 -12.20 -9.38 -3.45
N ARG A 90 -12.84 -10.52 -3.79
CA ARG A 90 -14.13 -10.57 -4.51
C ARG A 90 -15.36 -10.28 -3.64
N GLU A 91 -15.22 -10.39 -2.32
CA GLU A 91 -16.29 -10.22 -1.33
C GLU A 91 -16.05 -8.99 -0.44
N GLU A 92 -14.97 -8.22 -0.70
CA GLU A 92 -14.38 -7.21 0.21
C GLU A 92 -14.35 -7.66 1.68
N LYS A 93 -14.11 -8.96 1.88
CA LYS A 93 -14.24 -9.64 3.17
C LYS A 93 -12.88 -10.05 3.70
N VAL A 94 -12.60 -9.72 4.95
CA VAL A 94 -11.43 -10.17 5.69
C VAL A 94 -11.90 -11.21 6.71
N VAL A 95 -11.36 -12.42 6.68
CA VAL A 95 -11.60 -13.41 7.73
C VAL A 95 -10.37 -13.49 8.61
N LEU A 96 -10.56 -13.23 9.90
CA LEU A 96 -9.58 -13.46 10.94
C LEU A 96 -9.83 -14.81 11.59
N THR A 97 -8.80 -15.60 11.81
CA THR A 97 -8.90 -16.85 12.58
C THR A 97 -7.93 -16.83 13.76
N ASN A 98 -8.47 -16.92 14.97
CA ASN A 98 -7.72 -17.22 16.18
C ASN A 98 -7.50 -18.74 16.24
N LYS A 99 -6.27 -19.19 15.94
CA LYS A 99 -5.97 -20.63 15.85
C LYS A 99 -5.91 -21.33 17.20
N THR A 100 -5.62 -20.58 18.27
CA THR A 100 -5.45 -21.11 19.62
C THR A 100 -6.80 -21.42 20.28
N HIS A 101 -7.81 -20.56 20.09
CA HIS A 101 -9.16 -20.73 20.67
C HIS A 101 -10.21 -21.21 19.67
N GLY A 102 -9.82 -21.46 18.40
CA GLY A 102 -10.70 -21.98 17.35
C GLY A 102 -11.78 -21.01 16.84
N LYS A 103 -11.76 -19.75 17.30
CA LYS A 103 -12.69 -18.71 16.89
C LYS A 103 -12.31 -18.06 15.58
N TRP A 104 -13.32 -17.64 14.82
CA TRP A 104 -13.11 -16.92 13.56
C TRP A 104 -14.09 -15.77 13.39
N GLY A 105 -13.59 -14.66 12.86
CA GLY A 105 -14.34 -13.43 12.64
C GLY A 105 -14.34 -13.04 11.17
N GLU A 106 -15.52 -13.01 10.54
CA GLU A 106 -15.69 -12.38 9.24
C GLU A 106 -15.87 -10.86 9.41
N ILE A 107 -15.14 -10.09 8.63
CA ILE A 107 -15.21 -8.63 8.56
C ILE A 107 -15.59 -8.28 7.13
N TYR A 108 -16.77 -7.72 6.92
CA TYR A 108 -17.24 -7.28 5.62
C TYR A 108 -16.97 -5.78 5.49
N LEU A 109 -16.06 -5.38 4.60
CA LEU A 109 -15.62 -3.98 4.48
C LEU A 109 -16.62 -3.12 3.70
N GLU A 110 -17.24 -3.67 2.65
CA GLU A 110 -18.32 -3.00 1.89
C GLU A 110 -19.58 -2.86 2.77
N GLU A 111 -20.06 -3.97 3.33
CA GLU A 111 -21.27 -4.02 4.15
C GLU A 111 -21.09 -3.45 5.58
N LYS A 112 -19.84 -3.17 6.01
CA LYS A 112 -19.46 -2.59 7.31
C LYS A 112 -20.01 -3.36 8.53
N ILE A 113 -19.97 -4.69 8.47
CA ILE A 113 -20.44 -5.59 9.54
C ILE A 113 -19.43 -6.66 9.91
N TYR A 114 -19.55 -7.17 11.14
CA TYR A 114 -18.82 -8.36 11.59
C TYR A 114 -19.74 -9.58 11.66
N ARG A 115 -19.16 -10.76 11.50
CA ARG A 115 -19.68 -12.00 12.07
C ARG A 115 -18.61 -12.65 12.94
N LEU A 116 -18.99 -13.21 14.07
CA LEU A 116 -18.14 -14.08 14.88
C LEU A 116 -18.75 -15.48 14.84
N ASP A 117 -17.93 -16.47 14.51
CA ASP A 117 -18.31 -17.89 14.38
C ASP A 117 -19.56 -18.11 13.51
N GLY A 118 -19.67 -17.34 12.42
CA GLY A 118 -20.78 -17.35 11.46
C GLY A 118 -22.04 -16.56 11.89
N GLN A 119 -22.11 -16.02 13.10
CA GLN A 119 -23.23 -15.21 13.59
C GLN A 119 -22.92 -13.71 13.53
N SER A 120 -23.89 -12.88 13.12
CA SER A 120 -23.70 -11.42 13.04
C SER A 120 -23.39 -10.80 14.40
N PHE A 121 -22.27 -10.08 14.48
CA PHE A 121 -21.74 -9.47 15.69
C PHE A 121 -21.89 -7.95 15.60
N PHE A 122 -22.94 -7.42 16.26
CA PHE A 122 -23.32 -6.01 16.17
C PHE A 122 -22.73 -5.11 17.28
N ASN A 123 -22.03 -5.69 18.26
CA ASN A 123 -21.54 -4.97 19.43
C ASN A 123 -20.11 -4.41 19.23
N SER A 124 -19.84 -3.77 18.09
CA SER A 124 -18.55 -3.16 17.76
C SER A 124 -18.67 -2.07 16.70
N PRO A 125 -17.82 -1.02 16.71
CA PRO A 125 -17.75 -0.02 15.64
C PRO A 125 -17.43 -0.66 14.30
N PRO A 126 -18.06 -0.22 13.19
CA PRO A 126 -17.89 -0.83 11.87
C PRO A 126 -16.42 -0.85 11.41
N PRO A 127 -16.00 -1.87 10.66
CA PRO A 127 -14.64 -2.01 10.17
C PRO A 127 -14.32 -0.96 9.11
N VAL A 128 -13.03 -0.64 8.98
CA VAL A 128 -12.53 0.40 8.08
C VAL A 128 -11.21 -0.05 7.44
N LEU A 129 -11.12 0.05 6.12
CA LEU A 129 -9.86 -0.08 5.39
C LEU A 129 -9.24 1.33 5.21
N PHE A 130 -8.03 1.54 5.71
CA PHE A 130 -7.35 2.84 5.65
C PHE A 130 -5.83 2.66 5.49
N ASN A 131 -5.21 3.41 4.57
CA ASN A 131 -3.78 3.29 4.22
C ASN A 131 -3.28 1.84 3.99
N GLY A 132 -4.14 0.95 3.45
CA GLY A 132 -3.82 -0.46 3.22
C GLY A 132 -4.00 -1.38 4.43
N GLU A 133 -4.33 -0.84 5.60
CA GLU A 133 -4.54 -1.59 6.84
C GLU A 133 -6.03 -1.75 7.18
N ILE A 134 -6.39 -2.90 7.76
CA ILE A 134 -7.76 -3.23 8.15
C ILE A 134 -7.94 -2.93 9.64
N TYR A 135 -8.73 -1.91 9.94
CA TYR A 135 -9.04 -1.44 11.29
C TYR A 135 -10.38 -1.99 11.76
N VAL A 136 -10.42 -2.61 12.95
CA VAL A 136 -11.62 -3.22 13.53
C VAL A 136 -11.84 -2.81 14.99
N GLY A 137 -13.08 -2.92 15.46
CA GLY A 137 -13.46 -2.56 16.83
C GLY A 137 -12.84 -3.44 17.90
N ILE A 138 -12.41 -2.80 19.00
CA ILE A 138 -11.89 -3.48 20.19
C ILE A 138 -12.82 -4.61 20.69
N PRO A 139 -14.15 -4.42 20.87
CA PRO A 139 -15.01 -5.50 21.39
C PRO A 139 -15.10 -6.75 20.50
N PHE A 140 -14.92 -6.60 19.18
CA PHE A 140 -14.85 -7.71 18.24
C PHE A 140 -13.51 -8.46 18.39
N LEU A 141 -12.41 -7.73 18.57
CA LEU A 141 -11.11 -8.33 18.88
C LEU A 141 -11.10 -9.03 20.24
N GLU A 142 -11.61 -8.42 21.31
CA GLU A 142 -11.72 -9.09 22.63
C GLU A 142 -12.47 -10.42 22.52
N SER A 143 -13.60 -10.42 21.80
CA SER A 143 -14.43 -11.60 21.59
C SER A 143 -13.76 -12.69 20.73
N LEU A 144 -12.97 -12.29 19.74
CA LEU A 144 -12.22 -13.16 18.82
C LEU A 144 -10.95 -13.73 19.46
N LEU A 145 -10.19 -12.90 20.17
CA LEU A 145 -8.92 -13.23 20.80
C LEU A 145 -9.09 -13.96 22.14
N GLU A 146 -10.28 -13.91 22.73
CA GLU A 146 -10.54 -14.27 24.14
C GLU A 146 -9.67 -13.46 25.11
N ALA A 147 -9.38 -12.22 24.73
CA ALA A 147 -8.45 -11.31 25.37
C ALA A 147 -9.18 -10.14 26.05
N THR A 148 -8.54 -9.52 27.03
CA THR A 148 -8.97 -8.18 27.51
C THR A 148 -8.10 -7.13 26.86
N ILE A 149 -8.73 -6.11 26.28
CA ILE A 149 -8.04 -5.03 25.56
C ILE A 149 -8.39 -3.71 26.24
N ASP A 150 -7.56 -3.33 27.21
CA ASP A 150 -7.73 -2.07 27.92
C ASP A 150 -7.03 -0.93 27.18
N TRP A 151 -7.67 0.24 27.15
CA TRP A 151 -7.12 1.46 26.58
C TRP A 151 -6.94 2.51 27.68
N ASP A 152 -5.71 2.65 28.19
CA ASP A 152 -5.40 3.70 29.18
C ASP A 152 -5.15 5.04 28.48
N PHE A 153 -6.18 5.88 28.51
CA PHE A 153 -6.18 7.26 28.02
C PHE A 153 -5.05 8.13 28.62
N ARG A 154 -4.47 7.79 29.77
CA ARG A 154 -3.41 8.58 30.43
C ARG A 154 -2.02 8.31 29.86
N TYR A 155 -1.76 7.06 29.47
CA TYR A 155 -0.47 6.63 28.90
C TYR A 155 -0.52 6.46 27.38
N GLN A 156 -1.70 6.68 26.77
CA GLN A 156 -1.99 6.35 25.37
C GLN A 156 -1.55 4.92 25.05
N ALA A 157 -2.00 3.96 25.86
CA ALA A 157 -1.59 2.56 25.75
C ALA A 157 -2.79 1.63 25.57
N LEU A 158 -2.76 0.86 24.49
CA LEU A 158 -3.57 -0.33 24.26
C LEU A 158 -2.86 -1.54 24.88
N THR A 159 -3.38 -2.03 26.00
CA THR A 159 -2.90 -3.26 26.65
C THR A 159 -3.78 -4.42 26.22
N VAL A 160 -3.23 -5.34 25.43
CA VAL A 160 -3.88 -6.58 25.00
C VAL A 160 -3.36 -7.71 25.89
N ASN A 161 -4.14 -8.14 26.89
CA ASN A 161 -3.81 -9.33 27.68
C ASN A 161 -4.35 -10.57 26.96
N VAL A 162 -3.45 -11.39 26.43
CA VAL A 162 -3.74 -12.63 25.69
C VAL A 162 -3.22 -13.86 26.45
N ASP A 163 -3.70 -15.05 26.08
CA ASP A 163 -3.03 -16.29 26.46
C ASP A 163 -1.62 -16.36 25.83
N ALA A 164 -0.64 -16.93 26.53
CA ALA A 164 0.71 -17.10 26.00
C ALA A 164 0.77 -17.99 24.74
N ALA A 165 -0.19 -18.91 24.58
CA ALA A 165 -0.37 -19.71 23.38
C ALA A 165 -0.90 -18.89 22.18
N LEU A 166 -1.27 -17.62 22.36
CA LEU A 166 -1.69 -16.70 21.28
C LEU A 166 -0.53 -15.98 20.60
N LEU A 167 0.71 -16.07 21.10
CA LEU A 167 1.84 -15.30 20.60
C LEU A 167 2.55 -16.01 19.43
N LYS A 168 2.90 -15.26 18.37
CA LYS A 168 3.92 -15.68 17.41
C LYS A 168 5.28 -15.46 18.07
N GLN A 169 6.09 -16.51 18.20
CA GLN A 169 7.33 -16.45 18.99
C GLN A 169 8.25 -15.32 18.49
N SER A 170 8.68 -14.45 19.42
CA SER A 170 9.60 -13.33 19.16
C SER A 170 10.94 -13.83 18.59
N PRO A 171 11.72 -12.99 17.86
CA PRO A 171 13.07 -13.35 17.46
C PRO A 171 13.87 -13.79 18.68
N ALA A 172 14.55 -14.94 18.58
CA ALA A 172 15.40 -15.38 19.68
C ALA A 172 16.50 -14.32 19.91
N PRO A 173 16.75 -13.88 21.16
CA PRO A 173 17.87 -12.98 21.43
C PRO A 173 19.16 -13.68 20.99
N VAL A 174 20.06 -12.92 20.36
CA VAL A 174 21.36 -13.41 19.88
C VAL A 174 22.09 -14.07 21.05
N ARG A 175 22.12 -15.41 21.05
CA ARG A 175 22.83 -16.18 22.06
C ARG A 175 24.33 -16.06 21.78
N PRO A 176 25.17 -15.79 22.79
CA PRO A 176 26.61 -15.96 22.63
C PRO A 176 26.91 -17.43 22.34
N GLU A 177 27.77 -17.68 21.36
CA GLU A 177 28.16 -19.04 20.95
C GLU A 177 28.65 -19.87 22.14
N LYS A 178 28.08 -21.07 22.28
CA LYS A 178 28.65 -22.15 23.08
C LYS A 178 28.79 -23.39 22.21
N PRO A 179 29.83 -24.21 22.45
CA PRO A 179 30.39 -25.07 21.43
C PRO A 179 29.41 -26.13 20.92
N VAL A 180 29.49 -26.35 19.61
CA VAL A 180 28.66 -27.26 18.81
C VAL A 180 28.41 -28.58 19.54
N THR A 181 27.18 -28.72 20.04
CA THR A 181 26.59 -30.06 20.22
C THR A 181 25.94 -30.43 18.89
N LYS A 182 26.01 -31.70 18.48
CA LYS A 182 25.67 -32.12 17.11
C LYS A 182 24.26 -31.64 16.69
N PRO A 183 24.07 -31.22 15.43
CA PRO A 183 22.79 -30.69 14.97
C PRO A 183 21.70 -31.76 15.02
N ASP A 184 20.56 -31.41 15.59
CA ASP A 184 19.29 -32.03 15.23
C ASP A 184 19.04 -31.78 13.74
N GLN A 185 18.47 -32.77 13.06
CA GLN A 185 18.21 -32.70 11.63
C GLN A 185 16.94 -31.89 11.34
N THR A 186 17.02 -30.57 11.46
CA THR A 186 16.08 -29.70 10.74
C THR A 186 16.23 -30.02 9.25
N PRO A 187 15.18 -30.43 8.52
CA PRO A 187 15.32 -30.72 7.10
C PRO A 187 15.77 -29.46 6.37
N SER A 188 16.83 -29.57 5.57
CA SER A 188 17.29 -28.48 4.73
C SER A 188 16.18 -28.09 3.75
N PRO A 189 15.94 -26.79 3.50
CA PRO A 189 14.95 -26.37 2.52
C PRO A 189 15.19 -27.03 1.16
N GLN A 190 14.11 -27.46 0.51
CA GLN A 190 14.14 -27.92 -0.86
C GLN A 190 14.55 -26.73 -1.75
N GLU A 191 15.61 -26.91 -2.54
CA GLU A 191 16.03 -25.94 -3.54
C GLU A 191 15.69 -26.46 -4.94
N GLY A 192 15.26 -25.58 -5.84
CA GLY A 192 15.12 -25.92 -7.26
C GLY A 192 16.49 -26.09 -7.93
N PRO A 193 16.52 -26.65 -9.16
CA PRO A 193 17.75 -26.94 -9.90
C PRO A 193 18.66 -25.72 -10.04
N PRO A 194 19.98 -25.89 -10.21
CA PRO A 194 20.93 -24.77 -10.27
C PRO A 194 20.76 -23.86 -11.51
N PHE A 195 19.91 -24.24 -12.46
CA PHE A 195 19.42 -23.36 -13.52
C PHE A 195 18.06 -23.86 -14.01
N ALA A 196 17.17 -22.93 -14.34
CA ALA A 196 15.95 -23.24 -15.08
C ALA A 196 15.48 -22.04 -15.90
N LEU A 197 14.80 -22.32 -17.02
CA LEU A 197 13.81 -21.39 -17.55
C LEU A 197 12.59 -21.47 -16.63
N SER A 198 11.99 -20.34 -16.26
CA SER A 198 10.88 -20.31 -15.31
C SER A 198 9.57 -19.88 -15.96
N THR A 199 9.55 -18.85 -16.82
CA THR A 199 8.34 -18.46 -17.57
C THR A 199 8.64 -18.12 -19.02
N ILE A 200 7.65 -18.36 -19.88
CA ILE A 200 7.51 -17.80 -21.22
C ILE A 200 6.14 -17.14 -21.29
N ARG A 201 6.10 -15.84 -21.52
CA ARG A 201 4.89 -15.03 -21.70
C ARG A 201 4.88 -14.50 -23.12
N TYR A 202 3.77 -14.68 -23.84
CA TYR A 202 3.65 -14.16 -25.19
C TYR A 202 2.27 -13.57 -25.45
N GLN A 203 2.24 -12.56 -26.30
CA GLN A 203 1.04 -11.99 -26.90
C GLN A 203 1.30 -11.88 -28.40
N LEU A 204 0.43 -12.49 -29.20
CA LEU A 204 0.41 -12.31 -30.65
C LEU A 204 -0.89 -11.62 -31.02
N GLY A 205 -0.85 -10.71 -31.99
CA GLY A 205 -2.05 -10.06 -32.46
C GLY A 205 -1.91 -9.47 -33.85
N VAL A 206 -3.04 -9.08 -34.40
CA VAL A 206 -3.17 -8.33 -35.65
C VAL A 206 -3.99 -7.09 -35.34
N GLU A 207 -3.47 -5.94 -35.75
CA GLU A 207 -4.16 -4.66 -35.75
C GLU A 207 -4.39 -4.22 -37.20
N HIS A 208 -5.64 -3.91 -37.50
CA HIS A 208 -6.04 -3.19 -38.70
C HIS A 208 -6.41 -1.77 -38.29
N ARG A 209 -5.80 -0.79 -38.96
CA ARG A 209 -5.91 0.63 -38.65
C ARG A 209 -6.20 1.39 -39.94
N LYS A 210 -7.23 2.23 -39.92
CA LYS A 210 -7.68 2.94 -41.10
C LYS A 210 -8.08 4.37 -40.77
N GLU A 211 -7.30 5.29 -41.32
CA GLU A 211 -7.65 6.70 -41.47
C GLU A 211 -8.03 6.98 -42.93
N ALA A 212 -8.96 7.91 -43.18
CA ALA A 212 -9.41 8.24 -44.54
C ALA A 212 -8.55 9.35 -45.16
N GLY A 213 -7.63 8.97 -46.05
CA GLY A 213 -6.72 9.88 -46.77
C GLY A 213 -5.28 9.36 -46.74
N GLU A 214 -4.92 8.73 -45.62
CA GLU A 214 -3.72 7.93 -45.42
C GLU A 214 -3.84 6.55 -46.09
N HIS A 215 -2.79 5.73 -46.00
CA HIS A 215 -2.83 4.34 -46.42
C HIS A 215 -3.42 3.46 -45.32
N GLU A 216 -4.27 2.51 -45.72
CA GLU A 216 -4.79 1.47 -44.84
C GLU A 216 -3.60 0.66 -44.28
N ALA A 217 -3.51 0.56 -42.95
CA ALA A 217 -2.44 -0.12 -42.26
C ALA A 217 -2.94 -1.45 -41.69
N LEU A 218 -2.17 -2.50 -41.94
CA LEU A 218 -2.36 -3.82 -41.36
C LEU A 218 -1.04 -4.24 -40.76
N MET A 219 -1.02 -4.42 -39.44
CA MET A 219 0.16 -4.77 -38.66
C MET A 219 -0.10 -6.07 -37.90
N SER A 220 0.89 -6.95 -37.81
CA SER A 220 0.91 -7.98 -36.77
C SER A 220 2.00 -7.67 -35.76
N PHE A 221 1.68 -7.84 -34.49
CA PHE A 221 2.62 -7.68 -33.39
C PHE A 221 2.82 -9.01 -32.66
N PHE A 222 4.05 -9.26 -32.23
CA PHE A 222 4.41 -10.38 -31.38
C PHE A 222 5.29 -9.88 -30.23
N LYS A 223 4.74 -9.87 -29.02
CA LYS A 223 5.49 -9.63 -27.78
C LYS A 223 5.88 -10.96 -27.17
N LEU A 224 7.14 -11.10 -26.77
CA LEU A 224 7.67 -12.23 -26.04
C LEU A 224 8.41 -11.73 -24.80
N ARG A 225 8.20 -12.40 -23.67
CA ARG A 225 9.02 -12.27 -22.47
C ARG A 225 9.36 -13.66 -21.93
N THR A 226 10.59 -13.84 -21.49
CA THR A 226 11.08 -15.04 -20.84
C THR A 226 11.80 -14.67 -19.56
N ASP A 227 11.52 -15.38 -18.49
CA ASP A 227 12.12 -15.19 -17.17
C ASP A 227 12.65 -16.55 -16.67
N GLY A 228 13.77 -16.58 -15.96
CA GLY A 228 14.44 -17.80 -15.51
C GLY A 228 15.55 -17.48 -14.52
N TYR A 229 16.38 -18.46 -14.18
CA TYR A 229 17.50 -18.26 -13.24
C TYR A 229 18.67 -19.23 -13.46
N ALA A 230 19.85 -18.86 -12.96
CA ALA A 230 21.08 -19.64 -12.92
C ALA A 230 21.85 -19.34 -11.62
N GLY A 231 21.86 -20.28 -10.68
CA GLY A 231 22.25 -20.03 -9.30
C GLY A 231 21.36 -18.96 -8.68
N GLU A 232 21.97 -17.96 -8.03
CA GLU A 232 21.26 -16.82 -7.43
C GLU A 232 20.96 -15.69 -8.46
N TRP A 233 21.29 -15.87 -9.75
CA TRP A 233 20.99 -14.91 -10.81
C TRP A 233 19.64 -15.21 -11.46
N ALA A 234 18.65 -14.33 -11.29
CA ALA A 234 17.51 -14.25 -12.18
C ALA A 234 17.94 -13.70 -13.55
N ILE A 235 17.30 -14.18 -14.62
CA ILE A 235 17.58 -13.82 -16.01
C ILE A 235 16.24 -13.54 -16.71
N SER A 236 16.01 -12.27 -17.06
CA SER A 236 14.83 -11.79 -17.76
C SER A 236 15.22 -11.30 -19.17
N ALA A 237 14.41 -11.63 -20.17
CA ALA A 237 14.50 -11.04 -21.50
C ALA A 237 13.09 -10.79 -22.06
N ALA A 238 12.86 -9.65 -22.70
CA ALA A 238 11.63 -9.35 -23.41
C ALA A 238 11.91 -8.57 -24.70
N GLY A 239 11.06 -8.78 -25.69
CA GLY A 239 11.14 -8.10 -26.97
C GLY A 239 9.81 -8.10 -27.70
N GLY A 240 9.68 -7.13 -28.60
CA GLY A 240 8.58 -6.99 -29.55
C GLY A 240 9.06 -7.27 -30.96
N VAL A 241 8.12 -7.66 -31.82
CA VAL A 241 8.28 -7.69 -33.27
C VAL A 241 7.00 -7.17 -33.87
N ASP A 242 7.08 -6.05 -34.58
CA ASP A 242 6.00 -5.56 -35.43
C ASP A 242 6.33 -5.85 -36.90
N TYR A 243 5.31 -6.28 -37.64
CA TYR A 243 5.38 -6.51 -39.08
C TYR A 243 4.24 -5.79 -39.79
N ASP A 244 4.60 -4.89 -40.71
CA ASP A 244 3.67 -4.16 -41.56
C ASP A 244 3.44 -4.96 -42.86
N PHE A 245 2.20 -5.36 -43.11
CA PHE A 245 1.83 -6.16 -44.27
C PHE A 245 1.82 -5.38 -45.59
N HIS A 246 1.75 -4.03 -45.56
CA HIS A 246 1.72 -3.16 -46.73
C HIS A 246 3.13 -2.72 -47.14
N HIS A 247 3.96 -2.32 -46.17
CA HIS A 247 5.35 -1.93 -46.42
C HIS A 247 6.32 -3.12 -46.43
N HIS A 248 5.87 -4.31 -46.02
CA HIS A 248 6.69 -5.51 -45.82
C HIS A 248 7.90 -5.28 -44.91
N SER A 249 7.78 -4.33 -43.97
CA SER A 249 8.82 -3.98 -43.01
C SER A 249 8.66 -4.79 -41.73
N PHE A 250 9.79 -5.02 -41.06
CA PHE A 250 9.89 -5.82 -39.84
C PHE A 250 10.70 -5.00 -38.83
N ALA A 251 10.07 -4.67 -37.69
CA ALA A 251 10.63 -3.85 -36.64
C ALA A 251 10.79 -4.70 -35.36
N PRO A 252 11.96 -5.33 -35.15
CA PRO A 252 12.26 -6.04 -33.91
C PRO A 252 12.77 -5.06 -32.85
N GLU A 253 12.27 -5.19 -31.63
CA GLU A 253 12.68 -4.40 -30.47
C GLU A 253 13.08 -5.33 -29.32
N LEU A 254 14.18 -5.02 -28.65
CA LEU A 254 14.57 -5.67 -27.39
C LEU A 254 14.26 -4.69 -26.26
N THR A 255 13.14 -4.90 -25.57
CA THR A 255 12.63 -4.01 -24.52
C THR A 255 13.22 -4.33 -23.14
N LEU A 256 13.69 -5.57 -22.94
CA LEU A 256 14.32 -6.02 -21.69
C LEU A 256 15.40 -7.06 -22.00
N LEU A 257 16.58 -6.88 -21.40
CA LEU A 257 17.57 -7.92 -21.19
C LEU A 257 18.24 -7.64 -19.85
N ARG A 258 18.08 -8.52 -18.86
CA ARG A 258 18.48 -8.30 -17.46
C ARG A 258 18.94 -9.59 -16.81
N GLY A 259 20.12 -9.58 -16.20
CA GLY A 259 20.50 -10.49 -15.12
C GLY A 259 20.41 -9.75 -13.79
N LYS A 260 19.73 -10.33 -12.78
CA LYS A 260 19.61 -9.78 -11.42
C LYS A 260 20.08 -10.83 -10.42
N TYR A 261 21.16 -10.57 -9.70
CA TYR A 261 21.62 -11.32 -8.55
C TYR A 261 21.13 -10.61 -7.28
N GLN A 262 20.50 -11.34 -6.36
CA GLN A 262 20.08 -10.77 -5.08
C GLN A 262 20.27 -11.80 -3.96
N LYS A 263 21.12 -11.49 -2.98
CA LYS A 263 21.44 -12.40 -1.86
C LYS A 263 22.13 -11.68 -0.71
N ASP A 264 21.79 -12.02 0.54
CA ASP A 264 22.47 -11.58 1.76
C ASP A 264 22.66 -10.04 1.86
N GLY A 265 21.72 -9.27 1.30
CA GLY A 265 21.79 -7.80 1.23
C GLY A 265 22.58 -7.23 0.03
N GLU A 266 23.10 -8.07 -0.86
CA GLU A 266 23.82 -7.67 -2.08
C GLU A 266 22.90 -7.79 -3.31
N LEU A 267 22.79 -6.70 -4.08
CA LEU A 267 22.09 -6.64 -5.36
C LEU A 267 23.05 -6.29 -6.50
N ILE A 268 23.07 -7.12 -7.54
CA ILE A 268 23.77 -6.82 -8.80
C ILE A 268 22.78 -6.96 -9.94
N ILE A 269 22.60 -5.90 -10.72
CA ILE A 269 21.80 -5.91 -11.95
C ILE A 269 22.72 -5.65 -13.14
N ILE A 270 22.66 -6.49 -14.16
CA ILE A 270 23.34 -6.34 -15.44
C ILE A 270 22.26 -6.33 -16.51
N GLY A 271 22.00 -5.17 -17.12
CA GLY A 271 20.91 -5.01 -18.09
C GLY A 271 20.03 -3.81 -17.79
N ASN A 272 18.75 -3.90 -18.16
CA ASN A 272 17.77 -2.86 -17.88
C ASN A 272 17.39 -2.80 -16.40
N THR A 273 17.31 -1.60 -15.83
CA THR A 273 16.76 -1.32 -14.50
C THR A 273 16.38 0.16 -14.42
N THR A 274 15.58 0.54 -13.43
CA THR A 274 15.50 1.94 -13.01
C THR A 274 16.66 2.23 -12.04
N LEU A 275 17.22 3.42 -12.14
CA LEU A 275 18.27 3.98 -11.29
C LEU A 275 17.71 5.22 -10.60
N ASP A 276 17.97 5.36 -9.29
CA ASP A 276 17.59 6.56 -8.53
C ASP A 276 18.79 7.17 -7.80
N LEU A 277 19.14 8.38 -8.21
CA LEU A 277 20.23 9.20 -7.68
C LEU A 277 19.67 10.60 -7.42
N GLU A 278 18.90 10.71 -6.33
CA GLU A 278 17.99 11.82 -6.01
C GLU A 278 18.65 13.20 -5.99
N ASN A 279 19.93 13.26 -5.59
CA ASN A 279 20.65 14.52 -5.43
C ASN A 279 21.30 14.98 -6.74
N THR A 280 21.60 14.07 -7.68
CA THR A 280 22.33 14.39 -8.92
C THR A 280 21.47 14.34 -10.19
N ILE A 281 21.05 13.15 -10.63
CA ILE A 281 20.36 12.96 -11.93
C ILE A 281 18.88 12.53 -11.78
N MET A 282 18.42 12.26 -10.55
CA MET A 282 17.09 11.74 -10.23
C MET A 282 16.81 10.37 -10.90
N GLU A 283 15.54 9.97 -10.95
CA GLU A 283 15.10 8.71 -11.51
C GLU A 283 15.36 8.62 -13.03
N ARG A 284 16.06 7.57 -13.48
CA ARG A 284 16.38 7.30 -14.88
C ARG A 284 16.22 5.82 -15.20
N ASP A 285 15.77 5.52 -16.40
CA ASP A 285 15.98 4.18 -16.97
C ASP A 285 17.47 4.02 -17.25
N LEU A 286 18.03 2.88 -16.86
CA LEU A 286 19.42 2.48 -17.05
C LEU A 286 19.47 1.19 -17.88
N TRP A 287 20.39 1.09 -18.82
CA TRP A 287 20.85 -0.19 -19.38
C TRP A 287 22.35 -0.32 -19.16
N GLY A 288 22.74 -1.08 -18.14
CA GLY A 288 24.10 -1.03 -17.62
C GLY A 288 24.42 -2.11 -16.60
N ILE A 289 25.37 -1.82 -15.71
CA ILE A 289 25.63 -2.57 -14.49
C ILE A 289 25.26 -1.67 -13.32
N LEU A 290 24.47 -2.17 -12.38
CA LEU A 290 24.18 -1.57 -11.08
C LEU A 290 24.60 -2.57 -10.00
N TYR A 291 25.33 -2.11 -9.01
CA TYR A 291 25.69 -2.83 -7.79
C TYR A 291 25.15 -2.03 -6.61
N MET A 292 24.50 -2.66 -5.63
CA MET A 292 24.20 -2.01 -4.36
C MET A 292 24.15 -2.95 -3.14
N ILE A 293 24.44 -2.36 -1.98
CA ILE A 293 24.30 -2.90 -0.63
C ILE A 293 23.74 -1.79 0.29
N PRO A 294 22.73 -2.05 1.16
CA PRO A 294 21.81 -3.18 1.09
C PRO A 294 21.06 -3.21 -0.26
N ASP A 295 20.29 -4.26 -0.51
CA ASP A 295 19.57 -4.52 -1.76
C ASP A 295 18.25 -3.73 -1.91
N GLU A 296 17.99 -2.78 -1.00
CA GLU A 296 16.80 -1.94 -0.97
C GLU A 296 17.10 -0.47 -1.25
N GLN A 297 16.27 0.17 -2.09
CA GLN A 297 16.27 1.63 -2.27
C GLN A 297 15.25 2.24 -1.29
N PHE A 298 15.71 2.64 -0.10
CA PHE A 298 14.85 3.27 0.91
C PHE A 298 14.27 4.60 0.40
N ARG A 299 12.98 4.59 0.03
CA ARG A 299 12.22 5.78 -0.40
C ARG A 299 11.07 6.18 0.53
N SER A 300 10.75 5.40 1.57
CA SER A 300 9.48 5.55 2.32
C SER A 300 9.57 5.84 3.82
N GLU A 301 10.66 5.53 4.52
CA GLU A 301 10.74 5.71 5.97
C GLU A 301 12.05 6.38 6.41
N LEU A 302 12.04 7.72 6.45
CA LEU A 302 13.09 8.54 7.05
C LEU A 302 13.03 8.43 8.59
N VAL A 303 13.58 7.36 9.15
CA VAL A 303 13.65 7.12 10.59
C VAL A 303 15.07 7.37 11.09
N ALA A 304 15.22 8.29 12.04
CA ALA A 304 16.47 8.48 12.76
C ALA A 304 16.51 7.54 13.96
N TYR A 305 17.70 7.08 14.34
CA TYR A 305 17.90 6.13 15.44
C TYR A 305 18.88 6.68 16.50
N THR A 306 18.91 6.03 17.67
CA THR A 306 19.96 6.20 18.68
C THR A 306 20.11 4.92 19.50
N ASP A 307 21.30 4.66 20.01
CA ASP A 307 21.48 3.67 21.07
C ASP A 307 21.24 4.32 22.44
N VAL A 308 20.80 3.54 23.42
CA VAL A 308 20.56 3.98 24.80
C VAL A 308 21.16 2.97 25.76
N SER A 309 22.23 3.38 26.45
CA SER A 309 22.97 2.51 27.37
C SER A 309 23.27 3.19 28.71
N GLY A 310 23.58 2.37 29.72
CA GLY A 310 23.95 2.86 31.04
C GLY A 310 24.25 1.74 32.03
N PRO A 311 24.66 2.07 33.27
CA PRO A 311 24.94 1.07 34.30
C PRO A 311 23.65 0.47 34.88
N ALA A 312 23.70 -0.82 35.20
CA ALA A 312 22.64 -1.53 35.93
C ALA A 312 23.21 -2.47 37.01
N GLY A 313 22.40 -2.80 38.00
CA GLY A 313 22.71 -3.81 39.02
C GLY A 313 22.23 -5.21 38.64
N ALA A 314 22.86 -6.23 39.21
CA ALA A 314 22.49 -7.62 38.97
C ALA A 314 21.06 -7.92 39.47
N GLY A 315 20.16 -8.21 38.53
CA GLY A 315 18.73 -8.47 38.79
C GLY A 315 17.82 -7.25 38.67
N ASP A 316 18.35 -6.07 38.31
CA ASP A 316 17.53 -4.90 38.02
C ASP A 316 16.74 -5.09 36.71
N GLN A 317 15.54 -4.50 36.64
CA GLN A 317 14.74 -4.38 35.42
C GLN A 317 14.87 -2.97 34.85
N ILE A 318 15.07 -2.86 33.54
CA ILE A 318 15.28 -1.58 32.86
C ILE A 318 14.16 -1.36 31.85
N PHE A 319 13.43 -0.28 32.03
CA PHE A 319 12.29 0.13 31.21
C PHE A 319 12.67 1.36 30.39
N LEU A 320 12.69 1.24 29.06
CA LEU A 320 12.97 2.36 28.15
C LEU A 320 11.66 2.95 27.63
N TYR A 321 11.47 4.25 27.74
CA TYR A 321 10.34 5.01 27.17
C TYR A 321 10.85 6.02 26.14
N VAL A 322 10.13 6.15 25.03
CA VAL A 322 10.35 7.13 23.96
C VAL A 322 9.07 7.99 23.84
N ASN A 323 9.16 9.30 24.01
CA ASN A 323 8.03 10.24 23.95
C ASN A 323 6.88 9.85 24.89
N ASP A 324 7.22 9.62 26.16
CA ASP A 324 6.35 9.09 27.25
C ASP A 324 5.76 7.68 27.00
N ARG A 325 6.06 7.06 25.86
CA ARG A 325 5.59 5.75 25.42
C ARG A 325 6.65 4.69 25.76
N LEU A 326 6.37 3.72 26.63
CA LEU A 326 7.32 2.62 26.90
C LEU A 326 7.65 1.90 25.55
N TRP A 327 8.90 1.51 25.35
CA TRP A 327 9.50 1.08 24.08
C TRP A 327 10.07 -0.34 24.14
N GLU A 328 10.86 -0.65 25.16
CA GLU A 328 11.31 -2.02 25.45
C GLU A 328 11.56 -2.16 26.96
N THR A 329 11.55 -3.40 27.46
CA THR A 329 11.97 -3.75 28.82
C THR A 329 13.06 -4.80 28.76
N GLN A 330 14.24 -4.51 29.31
CA GLN A 330 15.40 -5.43 29.34
C GLN A 330 15.69 -5.87 30.78
N GLN A 331 16.11 -7.12 30.95
CA GLN A 331 16.66 -7.65 32.20
C GLN A 331 18.19 -7.74 32.10
N PHE A 332 18.87 -7.44 33.20
CA PHE A 332 20.33 -7.24 33.30
C PHE A 332 21.23 -8.17 32.45
N ALA A 333 22.15 -7.57 31.69
CA ALA A 333 23.26 -8.25 31.03
C ALA A 333 24.46 -8.44 31.98
N ALA A 334 25.19 -9.54 31.85
CA ALA A 334 26.19 -9.99 32.84
C ALA A 334 27.46 -9.11 32.98
N ASP A 335 27.56 -7.99 32.26
CA ASP A 335 28.72 -7.09 32.19
C ASP A 335 28.63 -5.83 33.08
N GLY A 336 27.46 -5.55 33.67
CA GLY A 336 27.24 -4.35 34.48
C GLY A 336 26.50 -3.21 33.77
N THR A 337 26.07 -3.42 32.52
CA THR A 337 25.41 -2.41 31.69
C THR A 337 24.11 -2.90 31.06
N TYR A 338 23.26 -1.96 30.65
CA TYR A 338 22.16 -2.19 29.70
C TYR A 338 22.49 -1.50 28.37
N LEU A 339 21.96 -2.05 27.28
CA LEU A 339 22.07 -1.48 25.94
C LEU A 339 20.79 -1.81 25.16
N PHE A 340 20.04 -0.78 24.84
CA PHE A 340 18.99 -0.79 23.83
C PHE A 340 19.58 -0.24 22.55
N ARG A 341 19.49 -1.00 21.46
CA ARG A 341 19.96 -0.58 20.13
C ARG A 341 18.81 -0.08 19.30
N ASP A 342 19.10 0.75 18.31
CA ASP A 342 18.16 1.09 17.24
C ASP A 342 16.86 1.71 17.77
N VAL A 343 16.95 2.56 18.81
CA VAL A 343 15.80 3.27 19.37
C VAL A 343 15.39 4.35 18.37
N PRO A 344 14.23 4.20 17.68
CA PRO A 344 13.80 5.10 16.63
C PRO A 344 13.26 6.40 17.21
N LEU A 345 13.45 7.48 16.45
CA LEU A 345 13.19 8.84 16.83
C LEU A 345 12.33 9.53 15.76
N GLN A 346 11.42 10.40 16.18
CA GLN A 346 10.69 11.27 15.27
C GLN A 346 11.64 12.33 14.71
N ILE A 347 11.90 12.30 13.40
CA ILE A 347 12.72 13.28 12.69
C ILE A 347 12.21 14.72 12.88
N ASN A 348 13.14 15.68 12.84
CA ASN A 348 12.89 17.10 12.98
C ASN A 348 12.09 17.46 14.24
N ARG A 349 12.25 16.69 15.33
CA ARG A 349 11.62 16.93 16.63
C ARG A 349 12.53 16.55 17.79
N VAL A 350 12.16 17.06 18.96
CA VAL A 350 12.71 16.63 20.25
C VAL A 350 12.08 15.30 20.61
N ASN A 351 12.90 14.30 20.90
CA ASN A 351 12.47 13.01 21.37
C ASN A 351 12.84 12.87 22.85
N GLN A 352 11.86 12.55 23.70
CA GLN A 352 12.08 12.37 25.14
C GLN A 352 12.36 10.89 25.43
N ILE A 353 13.61 10.57 25.74
CA ILE A 353 14.04 9.23 26.12
C ILE A 353 14.08 9.14 27.65
N ARG A 354 13.19 8.37 28.26
CA ARG A 354 13.15 8.13 29.70
C ARG A 354 13.51 6.68 29.99
N VAL A 355 14.59 6.45 30.72
CA VAL A 355 14.94 5.14 31.27
C VAL A 355 14.51 5.08 32.74
N VAL A 356 13.76 4.05 33.11
CA VAL A 356 13.43 3.73 34.50
C VAL A 356 14.10 2.41 34.88
N THR A 357 15.03 2.44 35.83
CA THR A 357 15.67 1.26 36.40
C THR A 357 14.98 0.89 37.71
N GLN A 358 14.32 -0.25 37.76
CA GLN A 358 13.73 -0.82 38.96
C GLN A 358 14.68 -1.84 39.57
N LYS A 359 15.17 -1.55 40.78
CA LYS A 359 16.10 -2.42 41.51
C LYS A 359 15.39 -3.58 42.21
N THR A 360 16.16 -4.63 42.47
CA THR A 360 15.73 -5.81 43.27
C THR A 360 15.21 -5.50 44.68
N ASN A 361 15.56 -4.34 45.25
CA ASN A 361 15.04 -3.87 46.55
C ASN A 361 13.73 -3.06 46.45
N GLY A 362 13.19 -2.86 45.23
CA GLY A 362 12.00 -2.06 44.96
C GLY A 362 12.25 -0.57 44.73
N GLU A 363 13.49 -0.08 44.80
CA GLU A 363 13.83 1.31 44.46
C GLU A 363 13.79 1.54 42.95
N THR A 364 13.11 2.59 42.50
CA THR A 364 13.08 3.02 41.10
C THR A 364 13.95 4.26 40.88
N PHE A 365 14.85 4.20 39.91
CA PHE A 365 15.67 5.32 39.46
C PHE A 365 15.21 5.73 38.07
N GLU A 366 14.99 7.03 37.83
CA GLU A 366 14.55 7.56 36.55
C GLU A 366 15.61 8.52 35.99
N THR A 367 15.96 8.34 34.72
CA THR A 367 16.78 9.26 33.93
C THR A 367 15.99 9.64 32.68
N THR A 368 15.77 10.93 32.46
CA THR A 368 15.14 11.44 31.24
C THR A 368 16.11 12.34 30.50
N GLN A 369 16.41 12.00 29.23
CA GLN A 369 17.20 12.79 28.29
C GLN A 369 16.32 13.23 27.10
N LYS A 370 16.65 14.34 26.47
CA LYS A 370 15.95 14.88 25.29
C LYS A 370 16.92 14.88 24.11
N ILE A 371 16.56 14.20 23.02
CA ILE A 371 17.44 13.96 21.88
C ILE A 371 16.83 14.43 20.55
N ALA A 372 17.67 15.07 19.73
CA ALA A 372 17.38 15.58 18.41
C ALA A 372 17.55 14.49 17.36
N ALA A 373 16.70 14.54 16.34
CA ALA A 373 16.64 13.56 15.26
C ALA A 373 16.66 14.27 13.91
N SER A 374 17.55 13.84 13.02
CA SER A 374 17.65 14.30 11.64
C SER A 374 17.63 13.08 10.72
N PRO A 375 16.94 13.14 9.56
CA PRO A 375 16.95 12.05 8.57
C PRO A 375 18.34 11.73 8.02
N ARG A 376 19.33 12.62 8.22
CA ARG A 376 20.70 12.47 7.71
C ARG A 376 21.67 11.81 8.69
N LEU A 377 21.18 11.33 9.84
CA LEU A 377 21.97 10.51 10.77
C LEU A 377 21.51 9.06 10.66
N LEU A 378 22.34 8.23 10.03
CA LEU A 378 22.10 6.79 9.90
C LEU A 378 22.26 6.08 11.25
N LYS A 379 21.62 4.92 11.34
CA LYS A 379 21.81 3.92 12.41
C LYS A 379 23.29 3.52 12.51
N GLN A 380 23.76 3.21 13.72
CA GLN A 380 25.10 2.63 13.91
C GLN A 380 25.29 1.36 13.07
N ASP A 381 26.49 1.20 12.52
CA ASP A 381 26.86 0.16 11.53
C ASP A 381 26.12 0.25 10.17
N GLY A 382 25.29 1.28 9.96
CA GLY A 382 24.64 1.57 8.68
C GLY A 382 25.66 1.95 7.60
N ASN A 383 25.71 1.16 6.52
CA ASN A 383 26.58 1.39 5.38
C ASN A 383 25.86 1.03 4.08
N GLU A 384 25.50 2.05 3.32
CA GLU A 384 24.92 1.96 1.99
C GLU A 384 25.98 2.29 0.93
N LEU A 385 26.01 1.51 -0.15
CA LEU A 385 26.82 1.75 -1.34
C LEU A 385 25.99 1.37 -2.56
N LEU A 386 25.90 2.27 -3.53
CA LEU A 386 25.38 2.04 -4.87
C LEU A 386 26.46 2.47 -5.87
N THR A 387 26.73 1.65 -6.88
CA THR A 387 27.62 2.02 -7.99
C THR A 387 27.02 1.53 -9.29
N THR A 388 27.07 2.36 -10.33
CA THR A 388 26.40 2.09 -11.60
C THR A 388 27.17 2.64 -12.80
N VAL A 389 27.05 1.97 -13.95
CA VAL A 389 27.58 2.40 -15.24
C VAL A 389 26.73 1.85 -16.37
N GLY A 390 26.30 2.69 -17.32
CA GLY A 390 25.44 2.23 -18.41
C GLY A 390 24.95 3.32 -19.35
N LEU A 391 24.06 2.94 -20.26
CA LEU A 391 23.23 3.87 -21.02
C LEU A 391 22.11 4.40 -20.12
N TYR A 392 21.70 5.65 -20.28
CA TYR A 392 20.58 6.22 -19.52
C TYR A 392 19.57 6.98 -20.38
N LYS A 393 18.35 7.11 -19.86
CA LYS A 393 17.30 8.03 -20.36
C LYS A 393 16.28 8.39 -19.27
N PRO A 394 15.57 9.52 -19.39
CA PRO A 394 14.35 9.79 -18.62
C PRO A 394 13.29 8.71 -18.85
N THR A 395 12.53 8.39 -17.81
CA THR A 395 11.45 7.39 -17.83
C THR A 395 10.29 7.76 -18.77
N THR A 396 10.20 9.03 -19.19
CA THR A 396 9.17 9.57 -20.09
C THR A 396 9.52 9.52 -21.58
N VAL A 397 10.75 9.14 -21.95
CA VAL A 397 11.20 9.08 -23.35
C VAL A 397 11.61 7.67 -23.78
N THR A 398 11.47 7.38 -25.07
CA THR A 398 11.78 6.07 -25.64
C THR A 398 13.27 5.92 -25.98
N THR A 399 13.94 7.00 -26.36
CA THR A 399 15.33 7.02 -26.84
C THR A 399 16.36 7.11 -25.71
N TRP A 400 17.43 6.32 -25.80
CA TRP A 400 18.61 6.45 -24.93
C TRP A 400 19.33 7.79 -25.19
N GLU A 401 19.63 8.54 -24.12
CA GLU A 401 20.22 9.89 -24.23
C GLU A 401 21.75 9.88 -24.27
N GLY A 402 22.40 8.96 -23.54
CA GLY A 402 23.85 8.92 -23.41
C GLY A 402 24.35 7.81 -22.49
N VAL A 403 25.60 7.96 -22.05
CA VAL A 403 26.23 7.10 -21.03
C VAL A 403 26.33 7.82 -19.69
N LEU A 404 26.23 7.08 -18.58
CA LEU A 404 26.55 7.56 -17.24
C LEU A 404 27.43 6.60 -16.45
N VAL A 405 28.10 7.16 -15.44
CA VAL A 405 28.65 6.47 -14.28
C VAL A 405 28.05 7.16 -13.05
N GLY A 406 27.50 6.40 -12.12
CA GLY A 406 26.90 6.89 -10.88
C GLY A 406 27.48 6.18 -9.66
N TYR A 407 27.56 6.90 -8.55
CA TYR A 407 28.07 6.43 -7.27
C TYR A 407 27.25 7.08 -6.16
N ARG A 408 26.79 6.29 -5.18
CA ARG A 408 26.27 6.80 -3.91
C ARG A 408 26.88 5.99 -2.77
N GLN A 409 27.32 6.65 -1.71
CA GLN A 409 27.68 6.01 -0.46
C GLN A 409 27.05 6.80 0.70
N ARG A 410 26.46 6.10 1.66
CA ARG A 410 26.07 6.66 2.96
C ARG A 410 26.62 5.77 4.06
N GLN A 411 27.38 6.34 4.99
CA GLN A 411 28.07 5.56 6.01
C GLN A 411 27.95 6.24 7.38
N ALA A 412 27.39 5.53 8.35
CA ALA A 412 27.55 5.85 9.76
C ALA A 412 29.00 5.61 10.17
N VAL A 413 29.76 6.69 10.36
CA VAL A 413 31.13 6.65 10.90
C VAL A 413 31.08 6.44 12.41
N THR A 414 30.08 7.03 13.07
CA THR A 414 29.66 6.75 14.45
C THR A 414 28.14 6.95 14.56
N GLU A 415 27.54 6.58 15.70
CA GLU A 415 26.15 6.96 16.07
C GLU A 415 25.86 8.48 16.10
N HIS A 416 26.88 9.32 15.91
CA HIS A 416 26.77 10.78 15.92
C HIS A 416 27.39 11.44 14.68
N LEU A 417 27.89 10.67 13.70
CA LEU A 417 28.53 11.17 12.49
C LEU A 417 28.20 10.26 11.31
N THR A 418 27.47 10.81 10.33
CA THR A 418 27.21 10.17 9.04
C THR A 418 27.94 10.94 7.94
N PHE A 419 28.57 10.20 7.03
CA PHE A 419 29.14 10.71 5.79
C PHE A 419 28.26 10.26 4.62
N GLU A 420 27.96 11.16 3.71
CA GLU A 420 27.17 10.89 2.51
C GLU A 420 27.92 11.42 1.29
N GLN A 421 27.89 10.68 0.18
CA GLN A 421 28.41 11.17 -1.10
C GLN A 421 27.57 10.59 -2.23
N GLU A 422 27.10 11.45 -3.12
CA GLU A 422 26.55 11.05 -4.42
C GLU A 422 27.38 11.73 -5.53
N THR A 423 27.70 10.99 -6.58
CA THR A 423 28.46 11.50 -7.74
C THR A 423 27.94 10.84 -9.01
N THR A 424 27.55 11.64 -9.99
CA THR A 424 27.18 11.21 -11.34
C THR A 424 28.05 11.92 -12.37
N VAL A 425 28.57 11.16 -13.32
CA VAL A 425 29.22 11.66 -14.54
C VAL A 425 28.44 11.14 -15.74
N SER A 426 27.95 12.03 -16.59
CA SER A 426 27.13 11.67 -17.76
C SER A 426 27.61 12.35 -19.04
N ALA A 427 27.46 11.68 -20.18
CA ALA A 427 27.81 12.21 -21.49
C ALA A 427 26.72 11.86 -22.52
N PRO A 428 25.96 12.85 -23.04
CA PRO A 428 24.91 12.62 -24.03
C PRO A 428 25.49 12.25 -25.41
N PHE A 429 24.77 11.44 -26.18
CA PHE A 429 25.22 10.95 -27.49
C PHE A 429 25.36 12.04 -28.55
N VAL A 430 24.62 13.15 -28.43
CA VAL A 430 24.57 14.22 -29.43
C VAL A 430 25.96 14.82 -29.69
N ASP A 431 26.82 14.87 -28.67
CA ASP A 431 28.19 15.40 -28.72
C ASP A 431 29.21 14.50 -27.99
N PHE A 432 29.03 13.18 -28.02
CA PHE A 432 29.93 12.24 -27.32
C PHE A 432 31.29 12.10 -28.03
N PRO A 433 32.45 12.16 -27.33
CA PRO A 433 32.67 12.30 -25.88
C PRO A 433 33.10 13.74 -25.49
N ASP A 434 32.76 14.73 -26.31
CA ASP A 434 33.24 16.11 -26.16
C ASP A 434 32.43 16.93 -25.17
N LEU A 435 31.14 16.65 -25.04
CA LEU A 435 30.28 17.18 -23.98
C LEU A 435 30.12 16.14 -22.86
N SER A 436 30.47 16.51 -21.63
CA SER A 436 30.31 15.66 -20.45
C SER A 436 30.01 16.51 -19.22
N TYR A 437 29.05 16.06 -18.42
CA TYR A 437 28.58 16.71 -17.22
C TYR A 437 29.03 15.93 -15.99
N ILE A 438 29.32 16.67 -14.92
CA ILE A 438 29.47 16.12 -13.58
C ILE A 438 28.40 16.75 -12.68
N GLY A 439 27.86 15.93 -11.80
CA GLY A 439 27.06 16.31 -10.65
C GLY A 439 27.58 15.57 -9.43
N SER A 440 27.79 16.25 -8.32
CA SER A 440 28.17 15.61 -7.07
C SER A 440 27.64 16.38 -5.88
N ASP A 441 27.22 15.63 -4.89
CA ASP A 441 26.91 16.08 -3.55
C ASP A 441 27.81 15.29 -2.59
N THR A 442 28.40 15.96 -1.60
CA THR A 442 29.26 15.34 -0.59
C THR A 442 28.94 15.99 0.74
N GLY A 443 28.29 15.23 1.61
CA GLY A 443 27.71 15.69 2.86
C GLY A 443 28.34 15.06 4.09
N VAL A 444 28.34 15.83 5.17
CA VAL A 444 28.54 15.32 6.54
C VAL A 444 27.42 15.80 7.44
N ALA A 445 26.84 14.89 8.21
CA ALA A 445 25.87 15.20 9.25
C ALA A 445 26.42 14.73 10.60
N PHE A 446 26.44 15.61 11.60
CA PHE A 446 26.92 15.25 12.94
C PHE A 446 26.14 15.86 14.09
N ARG A 447 25.95 15.07 15.14
CA ARG A 447 25.33 15.46 16.42
C ARG A 447 26.42 15.99 17.35
N ILE A 448 26.34 17.27 17.72
CA ILE A 448 27.31 17.95 18.61
C ILE A 448 26.98 17.66 20.09
N ASN A 449 25.69 17.56 20.38
CA ASN A 449 25.12 17.13 21.66
C ASN A 449 23.66 16.72 21.40
N ASP A 450 22.97 16.21 22.42
CA ASP A 450 21.60 15.69 22.29
C ASP A 450 20.62 16.69 21.66
N HIS A 451 20.86 18.00 21.74
CA HIS A 451 19.94 19.02 21.23
C HIS A 451 20.40 19.67 19.91
N LEU A 452 21.59 19.36 19.40
CA LEU A 452 22.19 20.08 18.26
C LEU A 452 22.80 19.15 17.22
N ILE A 453 22.27 19.23 16.00
CA ILE A 453 22.78 18.57 14.80
C ILE A 453 23.22 19.62 13.78
N TYR A 454 24.32 19.37 13.09
CA TYR A 454 24.82 20.19 12.00
C TYR A 454 24.97 19.34 10.74
N THR A 455 24.61 19.90 9.59
CA THR A 455 24.91 19.30 8.28
C THR A 455 25.70 20.28 7.43
N LEU A 456 26.54 19.73 6.54
CA LEU A 456 27.35 20.50 5.61
C LEU A 456 27.58 19.69 4.34
N ASP A 457 27.14 20.24 3.22
CA ASP A 457 27.18 19.65 1.89
C ASP A 457 28.03 20.51 0.97
N TRP A 458 28.88 19.86 0.17
CA TRP A 458 29.63 20.47 -0.90
C TRP A 458 29.09 19.99 -2.24
N LEU A 459 28.46 20.91 -2.95
CA LEU A 459 27.83 20.64 -4.24
C LEU A 459 28.81 20.95 -5.36
N VAL A 460 28.98 20.07 -6.34
CA VAL A 460 29.84 20.27 -7.51
C VAL A 460 29.03 19.96 -8.75
N GLY A 461 29.05 20.85 -9.74
CA GLY A 461 28.38 20.55 -10.99
C GLY A 461 28.69 21.50 -12.13
N GLY A 462 28.46 20.98 -13.34
CA GLY A 462 28.66 21.68 -14.61
C GLY A 462 29.29 20.79 -15.68
N GLU A 463 29.71 21.43 -16.76
CA GLU A 463 30.40 20.75 -17.86
C GLU A 463 31.89 20.58 -17.55
N ILE A 464 32.39 19.35 -17.64
CA ILE A 464 33.75 18.96 -17.22
C ILE A 464 34.84 19.71 -17.99
N ARG A 465 34.60 20.05 -19.27
CA ARG A 465 35.60 20.69 -20.15
C ARG A 465 35.56 22.22 -20.17
N SER A 466 34.47 22.86 -19.75
CA SER A 466 34.30 24.31 -19.85
C SER A 466 34.27 25.01 -18.48
N VAL A 467 33.25 24.75 -17.66
CA VAL A 467 33.02 25.40 -16.36
C VAL A 467 32.33 24.44 -15.39
N VAL A 468 33.12 23.85 -14.50
CA VAL A 468 32.60 23.26 -13.26
C VAL A 468 32.50 24.36 -12.20
N ARG A 469 31.41 24.40 -11.44
CA ARG A 469 31.25 25.30 -10.28
C ARG A 469 31.04 24.49 -9.01
N THR A 470 31.25 25.15 -7.88
CA THR A 470 31.06 24.59 -6.54
C THR A 470 30.04 25.43 -5.79
N GLY A 471 29.07 24.77 -5.17
CA GLY A 471 28.16 25.32 -4.18
C GLY A 471 28.43 24.74 -2.79
N PHE A 472 27.66 25.20 -1.82
CA PHE A 472 27.55 24.55 -0.51
C PHE A 472 26.13 24.70 0.02
N GLU A 473 25.70 23.75 0.83
CA GLU A 473 24.54 23.86 1.71
C GLU A 473 24.96 23.50 3.13
N SER A 474 24.34 24.08 4.14
CA SER A 474 24.60 23.74 5.54
C SER A 474 23.40 24.05 6.40
N SER A 475 22.97 23.08 7.21
CA SER A 475 21.91 23.28 8.19
C SER A 475 22.40 23.16 9.64
N LEU A 476 21.75 23.91 10.52
CA LEU A 476 21.92 23.87 11.97
C LEU A 476 20.55 23.59 12.58
N LEU A 477 20.31 22.34 12.99
CA LEU A 477 19.09 21.91 13.67
C LEU A 477 19.31 21.94 15.20
N TYR A 478 18.64 22.87 15.88
CA TYR A 478 18.62 22.98 17.33
C TYR A 478 17.23 22.65 17.91
N CYS A 479 17.18 21.63 18.75
CA CYS A 479 15.99 21.18 19.45
C CYS A 479 15.77 21.99 20.74
N LEU A 480 14.60 22.60 20.85
CA LEU A 480 14.14 23.40 22.00
C LEU A 480 13.50 22.49 23.06
N GLU A 481 12.97 23.05 24.15
CA GLU A 481 12.28 22.24 25.15
C GLU A 481 10.98 21.60 24.62
N ASN A 482 10.25 22.33 23.76
CA ASN A 482 8.94 21.97 23.19
C ASN A 482 8.89 22.30 21.68
N GLY A 483 9.91 21.90 20.91
CA GLY A 483 9.97 22.25 19.48
C GLY A 483 11.38 22.19 18.90
N TYR A 484 11.57 22.73 17.70
CA TYR A 484 12.88 22.86 17.07
C TYR A 484 13.03 24.19 16.33
N PHE A 485 14.27 24.56 16.07
CA PHE A 485 14.69 25.64 15.20
C PHE A 485 15.76 25.10 14.26
N GLU A 486 15.59 25.28 12.97
CA GLU A 486 16.53 24.86 11.93
C GLU A 486 16.90 26.07 11.07
N GLY A 487 18.19 26.38 10.98
CA GLY A 487 18.70 27.40 10.06
C GLY A 487 19.53 26.74 8.97
N VAL A 488 19.11 26.87 7.71
CA VAL A 488 19.85 26.45 6.52
C VAL A 488 20.49 27.66 5.87
N ILE A 489 21.74 27.57 5.42
CA ILE A 489 22.42 28.57 4.59
C ILE A 489 22.99 27.85 3.38
N PHE A 490 22.74 28.37 2.18
CA PHE A 490 23.16 27.75 0.93
C PHE A 490 23.68 28.75 -0.11
N TYR A 491 24.52 28.25 -0.99
CA TYR A 491 24.98 28.91 -2.20
C TYR A 491 25.05 27.88 -3.32
N ILE A 492 24.18 28.00 -4.32
CA ILE A 492 24.02 27.03 -5.39
C ILE A 492 24.20 27.77 -6.74
N PRO A 493 25.34 27.61 -7.42
CA PRO A 493 25.56 28.21 -8.73
C PRO A 493 24.68 27.57 -9.83
N THR A 494 24.31 28.35 -10.85
CA THR A 494 23.50 27.89 -12.01
C THR A 494 24.09 26.71 -12.79
N ALA A 495 25.41 26.51 -12.76
CA ALA A 495 26.04 25.35 -13.37
C ALA A 495 25.89 24.07 -12.52
N VAL A 496 25.75 24.22 -11.20
CA VAL A 496 25.57 23.11 -10.26
C VAL A 496 24.12 22.61 -10.30
N SER A 497 23.14 23.51 -10.31
CA SER A 497 21.70 23.20 -10.44
C SER A 497 21.30 22.44 -11.73
N LEU A 498 22.21 22.31 -12.69
CA LEU A 498 21.99 21.50 -13.90
C LEU A 498 22.46 20.04 -13.76
N GLY A 499 23.30 19.74 -12.76
CA GLY A 499 23.79 18.38 -12.45
C GLY A 499 23.48 17.93 -11.01
N VAL A 500 22.79 18.78 -10.24
CA VAL A 500 22.35 18.54 -8.86
C VAL A 500 20.91 19.06 -8.75
N ASN A 501 20.03 18.32 -8.09
CA ASN A 501 18.60 18.61 -7.96
C ASN A 501 18.34 19.77 -6.98
N SER A 502 18.69 20.99 -7.39
CA SER A 502 18.60 22.18 -6.54
C SER A 502 18.37 23.45 -7.36
N GLN A 503 17.67 24.44 -6.81
CA GLN A 503 17.50 25.73 -7.48
C GLN A 503 18.73 26.63 -7.29
N PRO A 504 19.19 27.34 -8.33
CA PRO A 504 20.32 28.23 -8.19
C PRO A 504 19.96 29.49 -7.43
N GLY A 505 20.80 29.86 -6.46
CA GLY A 505 20.59 31.00 -5.59
C GLY A 505 21.62 31.06 -4.47
N GLN A 506 21.77 32.23 -3.87
CA GLN A 506 22.36 32.37 -2.55
C GLN A 506 21.20 32.51 -1.57
N GLY A 507 21.29 31.97 -0.36
CA GLY A 507 20.19 32.16 0.56
C GLY A 507 20.35 31.59 1.95
N GLY A 508 19.34 31.89 2.76
CA GLY A 508 19.13 31.32 4.06
C GLY A 508 17.66 30.95 4.24
N LYS A 509 17.40 29.75 4.75
CA LYS A 509 16.06 29.32 5.17
C LYS A 509 16.06 29.17 6.70
N ILE A 510 15.03 29.67 7.36
CA ILE A 510 14.81 29.43 8.79
C ILE A 510 13.49 28.69 8.93
N LEU A 511 13.52 27.52 9.55
CA LEU A 511 12.36 26.74 9.96
C LEU A 511 12.29 26.72 11.49
N SER A 512 11.10 26.77 12.05
CA SER A 512 10.89 26.43 13.46
C SER A 512 9.49 25.90 13.68
N GLU A 513 9.39 24.86 14.50
CA GLU A 513 8.14 24.36 15.06
C GLU A 513 8.20 24.54 16.58
N LEU A 514 7.20 25.19 17.16
CA LEU A 514 7.09 25.44 18.59
C LEU A 514 5.72 24.99 19.08
N GLU A 515 5.69 23.95 19.91
CA GLU A 515 4.50 23.52 20.62
C GLU A 515 4.24 24.47 21.79
N LEU A 516 3.30 25.40 21.60
CA LEU A 516 2.90 26.35 22.63
C LEU A 516 2.09 25.67 23.73
N ARG A 517 1.32 24.63 23.37
CA ARG A 517 0.52 23.73 24.23
C ARG A 517 0.27 22.41 23.50
N LYS A 518 -0.16 21.37 24.24
CA LYS A 518 -0.62 20.07 23.71
C LYS A 518 -1.67 20.15 22.58
N ASP A 519 -2.41 21.25 22.51
CA ASP A 519 -3.44 21.53 21.50
C ASP A 519 -3.07 22.64 20.50
N LEU A 520 -1.88 23.25 20.59
CA LEU A 520 -1.53 24.46 19.86
C LEU A 520 -0.08 24.46 19.37
N LEU A 521 0.09 24.31 18.06
CA LEU A 521 1.37 24.31 17.36
C LEU A 521 1.56 25.62 16.60
N LEU A 522 2.74 26.22 16.72
CA LEU A 522 3.18 27.34 15.90
C LEU A 522 4.31 26.86 14.99
N THR A 523 4.21 27.09 13.69
CA THR A 523 5.31 26.87 12.76
C THR A 523 5.67 28.18 12.05
N THR A 524 6.96 28.48 11.98
CA THR A 524 7.51 29.63 11.25
C THR A 524 8.43 29.13 10.16
N GLU A 525 8.34 29.72 8.97
CA GLU A 525 9.26 29.48 7.87
C GLU A 525 9.63 30.82 7.25
N GLY A 526 10.92 31.16 7.25
CA GLY A 526 11.45 32.40 6.69
C GLY A 526 12.49 32.11 5.60
N TYR A 527 12.52 32.96 4.58
CA TYR A 527 13.45 32.86 3.46
C TYR A 527 14.23 34.18 3.25
N LEU A 528 15.47 34.02 2.81
CA LEU A 528 16.42 35.06 2.43
C LEU A 528 17.04 34.60 1.10
N LEU A 529 16.98 35.42 0.05
CA LEU A 529 17.57 35.14 -1.27
C LEU A 529 18.84 35.98 -1.56
N GLU A 530 19.24 36.90 -0.67
CA GLU A 530 20.49 37.66 -0.81
C GLU A 530 21.17 37.97 0.54
N ALA A 531 22.39 37.45 0.76
CA ALA A 531 23.55 38.19 1.34
C ALA A 531 24.76 37.29 1.70
N THR A 532 25.96 37.68 1.25
CA THR A 532 27.25 37.85 1.98
C THR A 532 28.26 38.52 1.01
N PRO A 533 29.41 39.08 1.45
CA PRO A 533 29.75 39.61 2.77
C PRO A 533 29.76 41.17 2.84
N ASP A 534 29.61 41.89 1.72
CA ASP A 534 29.73 43.36 1.66
C ASP A 534 28.41 44.13 1.91
N ALA A 535 27.33 43.44 2.29
CA ALA A 535 25.96 43.95 2.18
C ALA A 535 25.52 44.92 3.31
N ARG A 536 25.15 46.14 2.91
CA ARG A 536 23.93 46.83 3.39
C ARG A 536 23.00 47.01 2.19
N PRO A 537 21.66 46.94 2.34
CA PRO A 537 20.88 46.37 3.43
C PRO A 537 20.42 44.93 3.13
N TRP A 538 20.01 44.23 4.17
CA TRP A 538 19.27 42.96 4.12
C TRP A 538 17.94 43.07 3.34
N SER A 539 17.66 42.07 2.50
CA SER A 539 16.32 41.73 2.00
C SER A 539 15.87 40.39 2.62
N SER A 540 14.56 40.20 2.79
CA SER A 540 13.99 38.93 3.25
C SER A 540 12.67 38.71 2.54
N ASP A 541 12.70 37.76 1.61
CA ASP A 541 11.71 37.61 0.54
C ASP A 541 10.38 37.06 1.03
N GLY A 542 10.36 36.41 2.20
CA GLY A 542 9.13 36.16 2.91
C GLY A 542 9.27 35.43 4.24
N ALA A 543 8.19 35.52 5.02
CA ALA A 543 7.99 34.73 6.23
C ALA A 543 6.55 34.21 6.31
N ASN A 544 6.41 32.89 6.41
CA ASN A 544 5.17 32.16 6.68
C ASN A 544 5.05 31.88 8.18
N LEU A 545 3.86 32.10 8.72
CA LEU A 545 3.46 31.81 10.09
C LEU A 545 2.20 30.95 10.07
N THR A 546 2.28 29.71 10.54
CA THR A 546 1.10 28.85 10.66
C THR A 546 0.82 28.50 12.10
N LEU A 547 -0.35 28.94 12.58
CA LEU A 547 -0.89 28.58 13.89
C LEU A 547 -1.92 27.47 13.71
N THR A 548 -1.65 26.29 14.24
CA THR A 548 -2.56 25.14 14.17
C THR A 548 -3.11 24.83 15.56
N LYS A 549 -4.43 24.91 15.70
CA LYS A 549 -5.14 24.48 16.91
C LYS A 549 -5.89 23.16 16.69
N ARG A 550 -5.60 22.18 17.54
CA ARG A 550 -6.18 20.83 17.55
C ARG A 550 -7.27 20.74 18.62
N PHE A 551 -8.53 20.78 18.21
CA PHE A 551 -9.67 20.60 19.11
C PHE A 551 -9.99 19.10 19.27
N GLY A 552 -9.18 18.40 20.06
CA GLY A 552 -9.27 16.95 20.21
C GLY A 552 -8.82 16.18 18.96
N ARG A 553 -9.21 14.91 18.84
CA ARG A 553 -8.72 13.97 17.80
C ARG A 553 -9.17 14.27 16.36
N TYR A 554 -10.15 15.17 16.13
CA TYR A 554 -10.84 15.24 14.82
C TYR A 554 -11.13 16.65 14.28
N ASN A 555 -11.04 17.68 15.10
CA ASN A 555 -11.33 19.04 14.67
C ASN A 555 -10.03 19.83 14.62
N GLN A 556 -9.54 20.12 13.41
CA GLN A 556 -8.36 20.95 13.22
C GLN A 556 -8.78 22.30 12.65
N ASN A 557 -8.33 23.36 13.30
CA ASN A 557 -8.42 24.72 12.78
C ASN A 557 -6.99 25.23 12.57
N SER A 558 -6.62 25.42 11.32
CA SER A 558 -5.33 25.98 10.94
C SER A 558 -5.53 27.40 10.41
N LEU A 559 -4.76 28.33 10.93
CA LEU A 559 -4.60 29.66 10.37
C LEU A 559 -3.14 29.79 9.94
N ALA A 560 -2.90 29.55 8.66
CA ALA A 560 -1.65 29.88 8.00
C ALA A 560 -1.74 31.32 7.48
N GLY A 561 -0.66 32.08 7.58
CA GLY A 561 -0.54 33.37 6.92
C GLY A 561 0.91 33.74 6.69
N GLY A 562 1.21 34.29 5.53
CA GLY A 562 2.55 34.66 5.11
C GLY A 562 2.62 36.12 4.67
N ILE A 563 3.80 36.72 4.83
CA ILE A 563 4.13 37.99 4.19
C ILE A 563 5.32 37.69 3.28
N GLY A 564 5.12 37.75 1.96
CA GLY A 564 6.21 37.71 0.98
C GLY A 564 6.52 39.14 0.52
N LYS A 565 7.76 39.59 0.69
CA LYS A 565 8.16 40.97 0.36
C LYS A 565 9.66 41.10 0.06
N GLU A 566 9.98 41.42 -1.18
CA GLU A 566 11.29 41.97 -1.53
C GLU A 566 11.45 43.40 -0.96
N TRP A 567 12.23 43.55 0.12
CA TRP A 567 12.48 44.84 0.79
C TRP A 567 13.64 45.61 0.14
N LYS A 568 13.48 46.04 -1.11
CA LYS A 568 14.51 46.87 -1.76
C LYS A 568 14.52 48.29 -1.18
N THR A 569 15.61 48.68 -0.53
CA THR A 569 15.78 50.04 0.04
C THR A 569 16.79 50.84 -0.78
N GLU A 570 16.33 51.65 -1.73
CA GLU A 570 17.22 52.53 -2.52
C GLU A 570 17.31 53.95 -1.94
N THR A 571 18.53 54.50 -1.86
CA THR A 571 18.76 55.84 -1.30
C THR A 571 18.60 56.91 -2.39
N GLY A 572 17.37 57.28 -2.71
CA GLY A 572 17.08 58.39 -3.63
C GLY A 572 17.60 59.74 -3.09
N SER A 573 17.93 60.67 -3.99
CA SER A 573 18.61 61.96 -3.68
C SER A 573 17.80 62.98 -2.85
N GLN A 574 16.66 62.57 -2.28
CA GLN A 574 15.86 63.35 -1.33
C GLN A 574 15.42 62.55 -0.08
N GLY A 575 15.98 61.36 0.17
CA GLY A 575 15.65 60.57 1.37
C GLY A 575 14.25 59.96 1.34
N ARG A 576 13.77 59.62 0.14
CA ARG A 576 12.50 58.91 -0.10
C ARG A 576 12.75 57.41 0.06
N LEU A 577 11.88 56.72 0.80
CA LEU A 577 11.95 55.28 1.05
C LEU A 577 10.76 54.63 0.34
N GLU A 578 11.04 53.95 -0.76
CA GLU A 578 10.04 53.25 -1.58
C GLU A 578 10.21 51.73 -1.39
N THR A 579 9.11 50.98 -1.48
CA THR A 579 9.11 49.52 -1.43
C THR A 579 8.20 49.01 -2.54
N GLU A 580 8.66 48.10 -3.39
CA GLU A 580 7.96 47.83 -4.66
C GLU A 580 6.83 46.78 -4.55
N GLU A 581 6.99 45.66 -3.80
CA GLU A 581 5.95 44.61 -3.71
C GLU A 581 5.69 44.15 -2.26
N THR A 582 4.50 43.58 -1.95
CA THR A 582 4.12 43.11 -0.59
C THR A 582 2.97 42.09 -0.61
N SER A 583 3.23 40.85 -1.05
CA SER A 583 2.23 39.79 -0.95
C SER A 583 1.87 39.48 0.52
N PHE A 584 0.58 39.35 0.80
CA PHE A 584 0.07 38.83 2.06
C PHE A 584 -0.83 37.65 1.76
N ASN A 585 -0.49 36.51 2.35
CA ASN A 585 -1.28 35.29 2.31
C ASN A 585 -1.97 35.08 3.65
N LEU A 586 -3.24 34.72 3.61
CA LEU A 586 -3.99 34.23 4.75
C LEU A 586 -4.82 33.05 4.28
N LYS A 587 -4.48 31.87 4.79
CA LYS A 587 -5.11 30.59 4.52
C LYS A 587 -5.72 30.05 5.81
N HIS A 588 -7.03 30.20 5.91
CA HIS A 588 -7.82 29.46 6.90
C HIS A 588 -8.05 28.04 6.38
N ILE A 589 -8.03 27.05 7.28
CA ILE A 589 -8.49 25.68 7.02
C ILE A 589 -9.28 25.20 8.24
N GLN A 590 -10.54 24.83 8.04
CA GLN A 590 -11.37 24.14 9.02
C GLN A 590 -11.65 22.72 8.52
N ARG A 591 -11.49 21.73 9.40
CA ARG A 591 -11.89 20.34 9.16
C ARG A 591 -12.79 19.88 10.29
N GLU A 592 -14.00 19.44 9.96
CA GLU A 592 -15.01 18.90 10.89
C GLU A 592 -15.61 17.61 10.33
N ARG A 593 -15.91 16.65 11.21
CA ARG A 593 -16.15 15.25 10.85
C ARG A 593 -17.56 14.91 10.32
N THR A 594 -18.54 15.78 10.57
CA THR A 594 -19.97 15.46 10.30
C THR A 594 -20.52 16.20 9.08
N VAL A 595 -19.87 17.31 8.71
CA VAL A 595 -20.09 18.11 7.50
C VAL A 595 -18.71 18.66 7.15
N GLY A 596 -18.03 18.06 6.16
CA GLY A 596 -16.69 18.46 5.76
C GLY A 596 -16.68 19.84 5.08
N THR A 597 -16.54 20.92 5.86
CA THR A 597 -16.48 22.28 5.33
C THR A 597 -15.04 22.72 5.07
N SER A 598 -14.44 22.25 3.96
CA SER A 598 -13.14 22.76 3.54
C SER A 598 -13.33 24.15 2.93
N THR A 599 -13.03 25.18 3.74
CA THR A 599 -12.91 26.57 3.31
C THR A 599 -11.43 26.91 3.26
N LYS A 600 -10.90 27.14 2.05
CA LYS A 600 -9.58 27.69 1.80
C LYS A 600 -9.76 29.01 1.05
N VAL A 601 -9.81 30.11 1.77
CA VAL A 601 -9.56 31.44 1.18
C VAL A 601 -8.05 31.64 1.19
N GLU A 602 -7.50 32.16 0.09
CA GLU A 602 -6.07 32.46 -0.03
C GLU A 602 -5.89 33.76 -0.81
N PHE A 603 -5.15 34.71 -0.25
CA PHE A 603 -4.71 35.91 -0.95
C PHE A 603 -3.28 35.63 -1.43
N VAL A 604 -2.98 35.65 -2.73
CA VAL A 604 -1.62 35.25 -3.20
C VAL A 604 -0.78 36.47 -3.58
N HIS A 605 -1.39 37.55 -4.08
CA HIS A 605 -0.66 38.71 -4.58
C HIS A 605 -1.40 40.02 -4.25
N VAL A 606 -0.73 40.95 -3.55
CA VAL A 606 -1.26 42.27 -3.20
C VAL A 606 -0.15 43.32 -3.33
N ASP A 607 -0.10 44.03 -4.45
CA ASP A 607 0.93 45.06 -4.66
C ASP A 607 0.57 46.34 -3.86
N LEU A 608 1.38 46.79 -2.89
CA LEU A 608 1.06 47.94 -2.02
C LEU A 608 2.09 49.07 -2.10
N PHE A 609 1.65 50.25 -2.54
CA PHE A 609 2.49 51.45 -2.65
C PHE A 609 2.22 52.43 -1.49
N LEU A 610 3.31 52.97 -0.93
CA LEU A 610 3.34 53.97 0.14
C LEU A 610 4.03 55.25 -0.38
N ASP A 611 3.32 56.38 -0.36
CA ASP A 611 3.90 57.71 -0.61
C ASP A 611 3.73 58.59 0.65
N GLN A 612 4.63 59.56 0.86
CA GLN A 612 4.81 60.22 2.17
C GLN A 612 3.61 61.06 2.65
N GLU A 613 2.61 61.34 1.79
CA GLU A 613 1.41 62.11 2.15
C GLU A 613 0.07 61.41 1.82
N GLY A 614 0.05 60.09 1.54
CA GLY A 614 -1.17 59.38 1.09
C GLY A 614 -1.37 57.97 1.66
N PRO A 615 -2.63 57.45 1.66
CA PRO A 615 -2.92 56.08 2.09
C PRO A 615 -2.46 55.03 1.08
N PHE A 616 -2.35 53.77 1.54
CA PHE A 616 -1.98 52.59 0.74
C PHE A 616 -2.75 52.51 -0.59
N ASN A 617 -2.03 52.30 -1.70
CA ASN A 617 -2.63 51.98 -2.99
C ASN A 617 -2.33 50.53 -3.37
N VAL A 618 -3.38 49.73 -3.57
CA VAL A 618 -3.31 48.34 -4.09
C VAL A 618 -3.10 48.40 -5.61
N GLN A 619 -2.09 47.77 -6.22
CA GLN A 619 -1.96 47.70 -7.69
C GLN A 619 -2.57 46.42 -8.31
N LYS A 620 -2.40 45.28 -7.66
CA LYS A 620 -3.05 44.01 -8.01
C LYS A 620 -3.66 43.37 -6.76
N LEU A 621 -4.72 42.59 -6.94
CA LEU A 621 -5.33 41.75 -5.93
C LEU A 621 -5.68 40.39 -6.53
N TYR A 622 -5.00 39.34 -6.07
CA TYR A 622 -5.31 37.96 -6.42
C TYR A 622 -5.88 37.21 -5.22
N PHE A 623 -6.98 36.47 -5.42
CA PHE A 623 -7.50 35.55 -4.40
C PHE A 623 -8.01 34.24 -5.00
N ILE A 624 -7.72 33.13 -4.30
CA ILE A 624 -8.36 31.81 -4.49
C ILE A 624 -9.35 31.60 -3.34
N THR A 625 -10.45 30.90 -3.61
CA THR A 625 -11.46 30.53 -2.63
C THR A 625 -12.03 29.17 -3.00
N ASP A 626 -11.57 28.12 -2.31
CA ASP A 626 -12.12 26.78 -2.42
C ASP A 626 -13.06 26.54 -1.23
N LEU A 627 -14.30 26.14 -1.53
CA LEU A 627 -15.40 26.00 -0.59
C LEU A 627 -16.16 24.70 -0.89
N THR A 628 -15.93 23.66 -0.11
CA THR A 628 -16.74 22.42 -0.19
C THR A 628 -17.64 22.33 1.03
N PHE A 629 -18.92 22.00 0.82
CA PHE A 629 -19.92 21.84 1.87
C PHE A 629 -20.81 20.61 1.58
N ALA A 630 -21.07 19.78 2.59
CA ALA A 630 -22.15 18.79 2.53
C ALA A 630 -23.48 19.48 2.88
N LEU A 631 -24.38 19.59 1.91
CA LEU A 631 -25.73 20.14 2.11
C LEU A 631 -26.66 19.11 2.78
N THR A 632 -26.44 17.83 2.48
CA THR A 632 -27.03 16.67 3.18
C THR A 632 -26.01 15.53 3.19
N ARG A 633 -26.33 14.38 3.81
CA ARG A 633 -25.47 13.17 3.73
C ARG A 633 -25.25 12.69 2.30
N ASP A 634 -26.22 12.91 1.42
CA ASP A 634 -26.24 12.42 0.04
C ASP A 634 -25.89 13.49 -0.98
N LEU A 635 -25.71 14.76 -0.57
CA LEU A 635 -25.53 15.92 -1.45
C LEU A 635 -24.31 16.75 -1.02
N LEU A 636 -23.23 16.64 -1.79
CA LEU A 636 -22.03 17.45 -1.68
C LEU A 636 -22.07 18.59 -2.71
N PHE A 637 -21.71 19.80 -2.31
CA PHE A 637 -21.60 20.97 -3.17
C PHE A 637 -20.22 21.63 -2.97
N GLY A 638 -19.46 21.79 -4.05
CA GLY A 638 -18.16 22.44 -4.05
C GLY A 638 -18.16 23.67 -4.96
N VAL A 639 -17.44 24.72 -4.57
CA VAL A 639 -17.15 25.91 -5.37
C VAL A 639 -15.68 26.28 -5.20
N ALA A 640 -14.95 26.36 -6.31
CA ALA A 640 -13.64 27.00 -6.41
C ALA A 640 -13.79 28.35 -7.13
N LEU A 641 -13.08 29.37 -6.69
CA LEU A 641 -13.08 30.70 -7.31
C LEU A 641 -11.67 31.31 -7.24
N ASP A 642 -11.05 31.53 -8.40
CA ASP A 642 -9.78 32.22 -8.60
C ASP A 642 -10.07 33.58 -9.26
N THR A 643 -9.58 34.67 -8.69
CA THR A 643 -9.61 35.98 -9.37
C THR A 643 -8.27 36.69 -9.34
N THR A 644 -8.01 37.48 -10.38
CA THR A 644 -6.93 38.47 -10.45
C THR A 644 -7.50 39.83 -10.83
N ASN A 645 -7.28 40.88 -10.04
CA ASN A 645 -7.75 42.23 -10.32
C ASN A 645 -6.58 43.22 -10.38
N THR A 646 -6.68 44.28 -11.19
CA THR A 646 -5.79 45.45 -11.13
C THR A 646 -6.54 46.69 -10.64
N TRP A 647 -5.92 47.44 -9.73
CA TRP A 647 -6.47 48.69 -9.16
C TRP A 647 -5.43 49.80 -9.35
N ARG A 648 -5.75 50.83 -10.13
CA ARG A 648 -4.85 51.94 -10.44
C ARG A 648 -5.58 53.23 -10.16
N GLU A 649 -4.95 54.15 -9.42
CA GLU A 649 -5.54 55.47 -9.07
C GLU A 649 -6.95 55.35 -8.44
N GLN A 650 -7.12 54.41 -7.51
CA GLN A 650 -8.39 54.10 -6.84
C GLN A 650 -9.52 53.58 -7.77
N ARG A 651 -9.16 53.06 -8.96
CA ARG A 651 -10.10 52.51 -9.95
C ARG A 651 -9.69 51.10 -10.40
N TYR A 652 -10.65 50.22 -10.61
CA TYR A 652 -10.39 48.90 -11.18
C TYR A 652 -10.18 49.00 -12.69
N THR A 653 -9.05 48.49 -13.21
CA THR A 653 -8.71 48.53 -14.64
C THR A 653 -8.75 47.15 -15.33
N GLY A 654 -8.84 46.06 -14.56
CA GLY A 654 -8.93 44.71 -15.10
C GLY A 654 -9.36 43.69 -14.05
N LEU A 655 -10.02 42.62 -14.50
CA LEU A 655 -10.48 41.48 -13.69
C LEU A 655 -10.38 40.20 -14.53
N ASN A 656 -9.55 39.24 -14.13
CA ASN A 656 -9.64 37.85 -14.57
C ASN A 656 -10.36 37.05 -13.48
N LEU A 657 -11.19 36.09 -13.87
CA LEU A 657 -11.93 35.22 -12.98
C LEU A 657 -11.99 33.82 -13.59
N SER A 658 -11.61 32.79 -12.84
CA SER A 658 -11.90 31.38 -13.10
C SER A 658 -12.73 30.85 -11.94
N GLY A 659 -13.75 30.05 -12.19
CA GLY A 659 -14.57 29.45 -11.15
C GLY A 659 -15.03 28.06 -11.57
N GLU A 660 -15.06 27.15 -10.61
CA GLU A 660 -15.66 25.83 -10.77
C GLU A 660 -16.73 25.68 -9.70
N ALA A 661 -17.88 25.12 -10.05
CA ALA A 661 -18.88 24.65 -9.09
C ALA A 661 -19.22 23.21 -9.43
N ASN A 662 -19.04 22.31 -8.48
CA ASN A 662 -19.37 20.90 -8.65
C ASN A 662 -20.45 20.47 -7.64
N THR A 663 -21.17 19.42 -7.99
CA THR A 663 -22.20 18.83 -7.13
C THR A 663 -22.18 17.32 -7.32
N LYS A 664 -22.18 16.58 -6.22
CA LYS A 664 -22.32 15.12 -6.22
C LYS A 664 -23.55 14.76 -5.42
N TRP A 665 -24.44 13.97 -6.00
CA TRP A 665 -25.70 13.56 -5.39
C TRP A 665 -25.92 12.06 -5.54
N ASN A 666 -25.98 11.34 -4.42
CA ASN A 666 -26.50 9.98 -4.36
C ASN A 666 -28.03 10.04 -4.52
N VAL A 667 -28.51 9.86 -5.75
CA VAL A 667 -29.95 9.88 -6.06
C VAL A 667 -30.63 8.62 -5.52
N THR A 668 -29.91 7.50 -5.54
CA THR A 668 -30.24 6.24 -4.86
C THR A 668 -28.93 5.59 -4.37
N PRO A 669 -28.96 4.54 -3.52
CA PRO A 669 -27.74 3.82 -3.11
C PRO A 669 -26.91 3.29 -4.30
N ASN A 670 -27.54 3.06 -5.45
CA ASN A 670 -26.93 2.53 -6.66
C ASN A 670 -26.86 3.56 -7.80
N THR A 671 -27.09 4.85 -7.52
CA THR A 671 -27.15 5.89 -8.55
C THR A 671 -26.52 7.19 -8.08
N LEU A 672 -25.38 7.53 -8.67
CA LEU A 672 -24.65 8.77 -8.45
C LEU A 672 -24.87 9.73 -9.61
N LEU A 673 -25.40 10.91 -9.32
CA LEU A 673 -25.46 12.04 -10.25
C LEU A 673 -24.34 13.03 -9.88
N MET A 674 -23.63 13.52 -10.88
CA MET A 674 -22.59 14.53 -10.75
C MET A 674 -22.88 15.66 -11.73
N SER A 675 -22.66 16.91 -11.31
CA SER A 675 -22.62 18.05 -12.23
C SER A 675 -21.39 18.89 -11.99
N ASP A 676 -20.82 19.43 -13.07
CA ASP A 676 -19.75 20.42 -13.05
C ASP A 676 -20.15 21.67 -13.83
N LEU A 677 -19.78 22.84 -13.32
CA LEU A 677 -19.91 24.14 -13.96
C LEU A 677 -18.56 24.82 -13.85
N PHE A 678 -17.80 24.86 -14.93
CA PHE A 678 -16.58 25.64 -15.03
C PHE A 678 -16.86 26.94 -15.79
N LEU A 679 -16.36 28.06 -15.29
CA LEU A 679 -16.42 29.35 -15.96
C LEU A 679 -15.05 30.02 -15.89
N ARG A 680 -14.67 30.73 -16.95
CA ARG A 680 -13.49 31.58 -16.99
C ARG A 680 -13.82 32.82 -17.80
N GLY A 681 -13.28 33.96 -17.41
CA GLY A 681 -13.55 35.22 -18.07
C GLY A 681 -12.60 36.34 -17.66
N ASN A 682 -12.62 37.41 -18.44
CA ASN A 682 -11.78 38.59 -18.25
C ASN A 682 -12.57 39.90 -18.44
N LYS A 683 -12.04 40.99 -17.90
CA LYS A 683 -12.42 42.36 -18.18
C LYS A 683 -11.14 43.13 -18.49
N GLU A 684 -11.13 43.76 -19.67
CA GLU A 684 -10.02 44.55 -20.19
C GLU A 684 -10.19 46.05 -19.89
N ASP A 685 -9.13 46.83 -20.10
CA ASP A 685 -9.11 48.30 -19.98
C ASP A 685 -9.59 48.92 -21.31
N PRO A 686 -10.42 49.98 -21.37
CA PRO A 686 -10.79 50.93 -20.32
C PRO A 686 -11.82 50.42 -19.29
N PRO A 687 -11.94 51.07 -18.10
CA PRO A 687 -12.80 50.63 -16.99
C PRO A 687 -14.32 50.54 -17.29
N ASP A 688 -14.78 51.07 -18.42
CA ASP A 688 -16.18 50.94 -18.88
C ASP A 688 -16.47 49.62 -19.62
N ALA A 689 -15.46 48.80 -19.90
CA ALA A 689 -15.64 47.49 -20.52
C ALA A 689 -16.48 46.54 -19.66
N ALA A 690 -17.31 45.72 -20.30
CA ALA A 690 -18.03 44.63 -19.65
C ALA A 690 -17.11 43.41 -19.44
N PHE A 691 -17.34 42.67 -18.36
CA PHE A 691 -16.69 41.37 -18.16
C PHE A 691 -17.20 40.36 -19.21
N GLN A 692 -16.26 39.70 -19.89
CA GLN A 692 -16.52 38.71 -20.92
C GLN A 692 -16.17 37.32 -20.40
N ILE A 693 -17.08 36.35 -20.59
CA ILE A 693 -16.82 34.94 -20.29
C ILE A 693 -16.07 34.35 -21.48
N THR A 694 -14.80 33.98 -21.27
CA THR A 694 -13.89 33.43 -22.27
C THR A 694 -14.07 31.92 -22.45
N GLU A 695 -14.50 31.22 -21.40
CA GLU A 695 -14.74 29.79 -21.40
C GLU A 695 -15.85 29.43 -20.39
N LEU A 696 -16.74 28.51 -20.78
CA LEU A 696 -17.85 28.03 -19.96
C LEU A 696 -18.08 26.55 -20.30
N LYS A 697 -17.93 25.68 -19.29
CA LYS A 697 -18.23 24.25 -19.39
C LYS A 697 -19.33 23.89 -18.41
N THR A 698 -20.30 23.11 -18.85
CA THR A 698 -21.35 22.56 -18.00
C THR A 698 -21.45 21.06 -18.25
N GLY A 699 -21.01 20.27 -17.27
CA GLY A 699 -21.05 18.82 -17.27
C GLY A 699 -22.19 18.26 -16.42
N LEU A 700 -22.73 17.13 -16.86
CA LEU A 700 -23.65 16.29 -16.11
C LEU A 700 -23.30 14.83 -16.37
N ALA A 701 -22.92 14.11 -15.33
CA ALA A 701 -22.64 12.68 -15.39
C ALA A 701 -23.57 11.88 -14.46
N LEU A 702 -23.93 10.68 -14.90
CA LEU A 702 -24.79 9.74 -14.20
C LEU A 702 -24.10 8.37 -14.19
N TYR A 703 -23.94 7.78 -13.02
CA TYR A 703 -23.44 6.42 -12.84
C TYR A 703 -24.53 5.56 -12.21
N CYS A 704 -24.78 4.39 -12.80
CA CYS A 704 -25.77 3.42 -12.36
C CYS A 704 -25.10 2.06 -12.13
N PHE A 705 -25.03 1.66 -10.86
CA PHE A 705 -24.45 0.40 -10.42
C PHE A 705 -25.56 -0.66 -10.37
N LEU A 706 -25.80 -1.34 -11.49
CA LEU A 706 -26.94 -2.25 -11.65
C LEU A 706 -26.75 -3.57 -10.90
N SER A 707 -25.50 -4.04 -10.83
CA SER A 707 -25.07 -5.16 -9.99
C SER A 707 -23.56 -5.04 -9.72
N ARG A 708 -22.96 -5.97 -8.96
CA ARG A 708 -21.48 -6.03 -8.80
C ARG A 708 -20.79 -6.19 -10.16
N GLU A 709 -21.43 -6.90 -11.09
CA GLU A 709 -20.95 -7.21 -12.44
C GLU A 709 -21.09 -6.08 -13.46
N LEU A 710 -22.11 -5.20 -13.32
CA LEU A 710 -22.53 -4.26 -14.37
C LEU A 710 -22.67 -2.82 -13.86
N THR A 711 -21.81 -1.95 -14.38
CA THR A 711 -21.91 -0.49 -14.21
C THR A 711 -22.22 0.16 -15.55
N LEU A 712 -23.25 0.99 -15.59
CA LEU A 712 -23.54 1.89 -16.72
C LEU A 712 -23.18 3.32 -16.33
N PHE A 713 -22.70 4.11 -17.28
CA PHE A 713 -22.44 5.52 -17.07
C PHE A 713 -22.80 6.37 -18.30
N ALA A 714 -23.25 7.59 -18.06
CA ALA A 714 -23.45 8.62 -19.06
C ALA A 714 -22.78 9.91 -18.60
N ASP A 715 -22.15 10.65 -19.51
CA ASP A 715 -21.55 11.97 -19.27
C ASP A 715 -21.92 12.89 -20.44
N VAL A 716 -22.28 14.14 -20.16
CA VAL A 716 -22.59 15.16 -21.16
C VAL A 716 -21.99 16.48 -20.73
N LYS A 717 -21.10 17.04 -21.55
CA LYS A 717 -20.41 18.31 -21.31
C LYS A 717 -20.69 19.29 -22.44
N ARG A 718 -21.39 20.38 -22.16
CA ARG A 718 -21.51 21.53 -23.06
C ARG A 718 -20.34 22.47 -22.81
N ILE A 719 -19.64 22.87 -23.86
CA ILE A 719 -18.43 23.69 -23.83
C ILE A 719 -18.65 24.90 -24.75
N ARG A 720 -18.39 26.10 -24.25
CA ARG A 720 -18.27 27.35 -25.01
C ARG A 720 -16.92 27.96 -24.70
N GLU A 721 -16.06 28.10 -25.69
CA GLU A 721 -14.70 28.66 -25.58
C GLU A 721 -14.52 29.75 -26.64
N LEU A 722 -13.78 30.82 -26.34
CA LEU A 722 -13.35 31.79 -27.35
C LEU A 722 -12.33 31.13 -28.30
N PRO A 723 -12.30 31.53 -29.59
CA PRO A 723 -11.46 30.89 -30.58
C PRO A 723 -9.97 31.20 -30.37
N PHE A 724 -9.13 30.18 -30.51
CA PHE A 724 -7.65 30.27 -30.35
C PHE A 724 -6.96 31.05 -31.49
N ALA A 725 -7.62 31.17 -32.64
CA ALA A 725 -7.19 31.98 -33.78
C ALA A 725 -8.30 32.99 -34.12
N ALA A 726 -8.01 33.97 -34.99
CA ALA A 726 -8.89 35.12 -35.30
C ALA A 726 -10.17 34.79 -36.11
N ALA A 727 -10.88 33.73 -35.76
CA ALA A 727 -12.24 33.46 -36.19
C ALA A 727 -13.24 34.39 -35.48
N ALA A 728 -14.37 34.68 -36.12
CA ALA A 728 -15.34 35.66 -35.63
C ALA A 728 -16.40 35.09 -34.67
N GLU A 729 -16.35 33.79 -34.34
CA GLU A 729 -17.40 33.08 -33.58
C GLU A 729 -16.81 32.13 -32.52
N ASP A 730 -17.50 32.01 -31.38
CA ASP A 730 -17.14 31.13 -30.27
C ASP A 730 -17.18 29.64 -30.65
N TYR A 731 -16.23 28.85 -30.14
CA TYR A 731 -16.28 27.40 -30.20
C TYR A 731 -17.32 26.87 -29.21
N ASN A 732 -18.53 26.58 -29.70
CA ASN A 732 -19.66 26.17 -28.88
C ASN A 732 -20.13 24.75 -29.25
N TYR A 733 -19.69 23.74 -28.49
CA TYR A 733 -19.88 22.32 -28.79
C TYR A 733 -20.33 21.49 -27.58
N THR A 734 -20.81 20.28 -27.82
CA THR A 734 -21.19 19.31 -26.80
C THR A 734 -20.40 18.02 -27.01
N ASN A 735 -19.70 17.57 -25.98
CA ASN A 735 -19.25 16.19 -25.85
C ASN A 735 -20.30 15.40 -25.07
N ALA A 736 -20.60 14.17 -25.49
CA ALA A 736 -21.39 13.22 -24.72
C ALA A 736 -20.76 11.83 -24.81
N LYS A 737 -20.87 11.04 -23.75
CA LYS A 737 -20.35 9.68 -23.65
C LYS A 737 -21.38 8.81 -22.95
N LEU A 738 -21.68 7.65 -23.52
CA LEU A 738 -22.47 6.59 -22.88
C LEU A 738 -21.58 5.35 -22.82
N GLY A 739 -21.48 4.69 -21.67
CA GLY A 739 -20.63 3.51 -21.52
C GLY A 739 -21.12 2.49 -20.52
N LEU A 740 -20.46 1.33 -20.57
CA LEU A 740 -20.73 0.16 -19.77
C LEU A 740 -19.40 -0.52 -19.40
N ASN A 741 -19.33 -1.04 -18.18
CA ASN A 741 -18.32 -1.99 -17.76
C ASN A 741 -19.06 -3.23 -17.26
N TYR A 742 -18.77 -4.39 -17.84
CA TYR A 742 -19.37 -5.68 -17.50
C TYR A 742 -18.30 -6.73 -17.28
N HIS A 743 -18.45 -7.56 -16.24
CA HIS A 743 -17.64 -8.76 -16.05
C HIS A 743 -18.49 -9.94 -15.59
N THR A 744 -18.16 -11.17 -15.98
CA THR A 744 -18.89 -12.35 -15.50
C THR A 744 -18.48 -12.75 -14.09
N PHE A 745 -19.38 -13.39 -13.35
CA PHE A 745 -19.14 -13.89 -11.98
C PHE A 745 -17.95 -14.88 -11.90
N ASP A 746 -17.77 -15.71 -12.93
CA ASP A 746 -16.60 -16.60 -13.03
C ASP A 746 -15.30 -15.85 -13.40
N GLY A 747 -15.40 -14.59 -13.82
CA GLY A 747 -14.29 -13.75 -14.27
C GLY A 747 -13.71 -14.18 -15.62
N LYS A 748 -14.40 -15.03 -16.40
CA LYS A 748 -13.92 -15.47 -17.71
C LYS A 748 -14.17 -14.46 -18.81
N TRP A 749 -15.12 -13.54 -18.65
CA TRP A 749 -15.38 -12.46 -19.60
C TRP A 749 -15.27 -11.10 -18.93
N GLN A 750 -14.70 -10.14 -19.66
CA GLN A 750 -14.77 -8.73 -19.36
C GLN A 750 -15.13 -7.97 -20.64
N ILE A 751 -16.10 -7.07 -20.55
CA ILE A 751 -16.59 -6.26 -21.66
C ILE A 751 -16.64 -4.81 -21.18
N ASN A 752 -15.77 -3.97 -21.72
CA ASN A 752 -15.74 -2.54 -21.43
C ASN A 752 -16.09 -1.80 -22.72
N GLY A 753 -17.07 -0.90 -22.70
CA GLY A 753 -17.58 -0.26 -23.90
C GLY A 753 -18.01 1.19 -23.68
N ASN A 754 -17.83 2.04 -24.68
CA ASN A 754 -18.46 3.35 -24.73
C ASN A 754 -18.71 3.84 -26.16
N LEU A 755 -19.72 4.68 -26.29
CA LEU A 755 -20.09 5.46 -27.47
C LEU A 755 -19.90 6.94 -27.12
N GLY A 756 -19.11 7.64 -27.92
CA GLY A 756 -18.87 9.07 -27.82
C GLY A 756 -19.53 9.86 -28.94
N TYR A 757 -19.96 11.08 -28.62
CA TYR A 757 -20.53 12.05 -29.54
C TYR A 757 -19.88 13.41 -29.30
N ARG A 758 -19.43 14.08 -30.36
CA ARG A 758 -19.03 15.49 -30.32
C ARG A 758 -19.80 16.25 -31.39
N SER A 759 -20.51 17.30 -30.99
CA SER A 759 -21.30 18.11 -31.93
C SER A 759 -20.41 18.82 -32.98
N PRO A 760 -21.01 19.42 -34.04
CA PRO A 760 -20.37 20.45 -34.86
C PRO A 760 -19.67 21.52 -34.00
N VAL A 761 -18.57 22.08 -34.52
CA VAL A 761 -17.82 23.19 -33.90
C VAL A 761 -17.19 24.07 -34.99
N SER A 762 -17.27 25.39 -34.85
CA SER A 762 -16.78 26.35 -35.85
C SER A 762 -17.28 25.99 -37.27
N THR A 763 -16.40 25.91 -38.26
CA THR A 763 -16.73 25.59 -39.66
C THR A 763 -17.07 24.13 -39.94
N ARG A 764 -16.88 23.20 -38.99
CA ARG A 764 -17.20 21.77 -39.19
C ARG A 764 -18.70 21.54 -39.09
N GLU A 765 -19.36 21.23 -40.22
CA GLU A 765 -20.83 21.08 -40.29
C GLU A 765 -21.37 19.76 -39.72
N HIS A 766 -20.52 18.73 -39.57
CA HIS A 766 -20.95 17.37 -39.19
C HIS A 766 -20.49 16.97 -37.78
N PRO A 767 -21.32 16.28 -36.97
CA PRO A 767 -20.91 15.74 -35.69
C PRO A 767 -19.91 14.59 -35.85
N GLN A 768 -18.99 14.47 -34.90
CA GLN A 768 -18.09 13.33 -34.75
C GLN A 768 -18.76 12.28 -33.86
N TRP A 769 -18.62 11.00 -34.22
CA TRP A 769 -19.09 9.86 -33.43
C TRP A 769 -17.93 8.89 -33.24
N SER A 770 -17.56 8.63 -31.99
CA SER A 770 -16.49 7.72 -31.59
C SER A 770 -17.06 6.52 -30.85
N TYR A 771 -16.30 5.43 -30.79
CA TYR A 771 -16.59 4.33 -29.87
C TYR A 771 -15.31 3.64 -29.44
N SER A 772 -15.35 2.96 -28.30
CA SER A 772 -14.42 1.87 -28.02
C SER A 772 -15.15 0.72 -27.35
N LEU A 773 -14.88 -0.49 -27.80
CA LEU A 773 -15.39 -1.74 -27.23
C LEU A 773 -14.21 -2.70 -27.10
N SER A 774 -13.92 -3.11 -25.87
CA SER A 774 -12.94 -4.15 -25.54
C SER A 774 -13.69 -5.37 -25.01
N VAL A 775 -13.52 -6.50 -25.67
CA VAL A 775 -14.08 -7.81 -25.26
C VAL A 775 -12.91 -8.75 -24.98
N GLN A 776 -12.80 -9.14 -23.72
CA GLN A 776 -11.78 -10.06 -23.24
C GLN A 776 -12.42 -11.38 -22.80
N ARG A 777 -11.78 -12.49 -23.17
CA ARG A 777 -12.20 -13.84 -22.78
C ARG A 777 -11.03 -14.70 -22.35
N TYR A 778 -11.08 -15.21 -21.12
CA TYR A 778 -10.23 -16.31 -20.67
C TYR A 778 -10.81 -17.65 -21.11
N LEU A 779 -10.00 -18.45 -21.80
CA LEU A 779 -10.31 -19.82 -22.20
C LEU A 779 -9.80 -20.84 -21.16
N PRO A 780 -10.40 -22.04 -21.05
CA PRO A 780 -9.97 -23.07 -20.08
C PRO A 780 -8.49 -23.47 -20.19
N SER A 781 -7.88 -23.28 -21.37
CA SER A 781 -6.46 -23.51 -21.63
C SER A 781 -5.53 -22.35 -21.16
N SER A 782 -6.02 -21.45 -20.32
CA SER A 782 -5.34 -20.23 -19.84
C SER A 782 -4.95 -19.21 -20.94
N PHE A 783 -5.51 -19.35 -22.15
CA PHE A 783 -5.39 -18.32 -23.19
C PHE A 783 -6.33 -17.15 -22.86
N LEU A 784 -5.83 -15.93 -22.97
CA LEU A 784 -6.62 -14.71 -23.02
C LEU A 784 -6.79 -14.29 -24.47
N CYS A 785 -8.03 -14.18 -24.93
CA CYS A 785 -8.36 -13.59 -26.22
C CYS A 785 -8.95 -12.19 -26.01
N THR A 786 -8.40 -11.19 -26.69
CA THR A 786 -8.86 -9.81 -26.65
C THR A 786 -9.28 -9.37 -28.06
N LEU A 787 -10.47 -8.79 -28.17
CA LEU A 787 -10.96 -8.07 -29.33
C LEU A 787 -11.19 -6.61 -28.92
N ASP A 788 -10.47 -5.69 -29.54
CA ASP A 788 -10.71 -4.26 -29.41
C ASP A 788 -11.24 -3.70 -30.74
N LEU A 789 -12.35 -2.97 -30.65
CA LEU A 789 -12.97 -2.22 -31.74
C LEU A 789 -13.02 -0.75 -31.33
N LYS A 790 -12.28 0.12 -32.00
CA LYS A 790 -12.18 1.55 -31.67
C LYS A 790 -12.49 2.39 -32.91
N ARG A 791 -13.05 3.56 -32.67
CA ARG A 791 -13.24 4.63 -33.66
C ARG A 791 -12.95 5.95 -32.96
N LEU A 792 -11.88 6.62 -33.37
CA LEU A 792 -11.24 7.71 -32.65
C LEU A 792 -11.10 8.96 -33.54
N TYR A 793 -10.79 10.09 -32.92
CA TYR A 793 -10.41 11.36 -33.54
C TYR A 793 -9.34 11.97 -32.63
N ASP A 794 -8.19 12.34 -33.18
CA ASP A 794 -7.05 12.83 -32.39
C ASP A 794 -7.23 14.28 -31.95
N THR A 795 -7.88 15.10 -32.79
CA THR A 795 -8.07 16.53 -32.57
C THR A 795 -9.55 16.96 -32.55
N LEU A 796 -9.79 18.26 -32.36
CA LEU A 796 -11.12 18.87 -32.46
C LEU A 796 -11.58 19.07 -33.92
N TRP A 797 -10.63 19.13 -34.86
CA TRP A 797 -10.81 19.57 -36.23
C TRP A 797 -11.02 18.40 -37.21
N ASP A 798 -10.56 17.19 -36.84
CA ASP A 798 -10.55 16.01 -37.70
C ASP A 798 -11.97 15.65 -38.17
N GLU A 799 -12.24 15.78 -39.47
CA GLU A 799 -13.53 15.34 -40.03
C GLU A 799 -13.57 13.82 -40.25
N VAL A 800 -12.38 13.24 -40.38
CA VAL A 800 -12.12 11.82 -40.61
C VAL A 800 -11.82 11.14 -39.28
N PRO A 801 -12.47 9.99 -38.97
CA PRO A 801 -12.09 9.15 -37.85
C PRO A 801 -10.91 8.23 -38.22
N GLU A 802 -10.21 7.77 -37.20
CA GLU A 802 -9.42 6.54 -37.26
C GLU A 802 -10.28 5.37 -36.78
N ASP A 803 -10.51 4.36 -37.62
CA ASP A 803 -11.13 3.08 -37.24
C ASP A 803 -10.01 2.04 -36.96
N VAL A 804 -10.02 1.42 -35.78
CA VAL A 804 -9.03 0.40 -35.36
C VAL A 804 -9.73 -0.90 -34.93
N ILE A 805 -9.26 -2.02 -35.48
CA ILE A 805 -9.68 -3.38 -35.11
C ILE A 805 -8.44 -4.16 -34.70
N GLN A 806 -8.35 -4.52 -33.41
CA GLN A 806 -7.22 -5.28 -32.88
C GLN A 806 -7.72 -6.60 -32.31
N ILE A 807 -7.12 -7.71 -32.75
CA ILE A 807 -7.36 -9.05 -32.21
C ILE A 807 -6.04 -9.56 -31.67
N SER A 808 -6.01 -9.97 -30.40
CA SER A 808 -4.83 -10.61 -29.82
C SER A 808 -5.16 -11.85 -29.01
N VAL A 809 -4.18 -12.75 -28.94
CA VAL A 809 -4.18 -13.95 -28.11
C VAL A 809 -2.90 -13.92 -27.29
N SER A 810 -3.04 -13.99 -25.97
CA SER A 810 -1.91 -14.07 -25.05
C SER A 810 -2.01 -15.27 -24.13
N ARG A 811 -0.85 -15.74 -23.66
CA ARG A 811 -0.72 -16.83 -22.70
C ARG A 811 0.57 -16.68 -21.93
N ALA A 812 0.59 -17.19 -20.71
CA ALA A 812 1.80 -17.45 -19.98
C ALA A 812 1.98 -18.95 -19.77
N LEU A 813 3.21 -19.41 -19.89
CA LEU A 813 3.68 -20.76 -19.57
C LEU A 813 4.74 -20.62 -18.50
N GLY A 814 4.79 -21.56 -17.56
CA GLY A 814 5.88 -21.59 -16.58
C GLY A 814 6.28 -23.00 -16.26
N PHE A 815 7.52 -23.11 -15.80
CA PHE A 815 8.34 -24.29 -15.83
C PHE A 815 9.01 -24.43 -14.46
N ALA A 816 8.99 -25.64 -13.91
CA ALA A 816 9.76 -26.04 -12.73
C ALA A 816 9.95 -27.56 -12.79
N ASP A 817 11.11 -28.05 -12.33
CA ASP A 817 11.44 -29.47 -12.23
C ASP A 817 11.16 -30.32 -13.49
N GLY A 818 11.36 -29.71 -14.67
CA GLY A 818 11.12 -30.35 -15.98
C GLY A 818 9.65 -30.44 -16.41
N MET A 819 8.71 -30.02 -15.56
CA MET A 819 7.30 -29.86 -15.89
C MET A 819 7.00 -28.44 -16.38
N TRP A 820 5.86 -28.26 -17.06
CA TRP A 820 5.34 -26.94 -17.42
C TRP A 820 3.83 -26.86 -17.19
N ARG A 821 3.33 -25.68 -16.81
CA ARG A 821 1.91 -25.38 -16.65
C ARG A 821 1.54 -24.01 -17.23
N PRO A 822 0.31 -23.85 -17.77
CA PRO A 822 -0.15 -22.60 -18.36
C PRO A 822 -0.90 -21.72 -17.34
N PHE A 823 -0.69 -20.40 -17.39
CA PHE A 823 -1.40 -19.43 -16.55
C PHE A 823 -1.86 -18.20 -17.33
N ARG A 824 -2.69 -17.38 -16.67
CA ARG A 824 -3.18 -16.11 -17.21
C ARG A 824 -2.00 -15.20 -17.52
N TYR A 825 -2.08 -14.53 -18.66
CA TYR A 825 -1.09 -13.54 -19.07
C TYR A 825 -1.22 -12.26 -18.22
N THR A 826 -0.08 -11.73 -17.77
CA THR A 826 0.05 -10.40 -17.15
C THR A 826 1.29 -9.69 -17.71
N GLU A 827 1.21 -8.38 -17.91
CA GLU A 827 2.35 -7.56 -18.36
C GLU A 827 3.32 -7.22 -17.20
N GLU A 828 2.86 -7.27 -15.94
CA GLU A 828 3.63 -6.99 -14.71
C GLU A 828 4.83 -7.93 -14.48
N ASP A 829 5.88 -7.44 -13.82
CA ASP A 829 7.02 -8.24 -13.34
C ASP A 829 6.56 -9.26 -12.27
N ASN A 830 6.29 -10.51 -12.68
CA ASN A 830 6.15 -11.62 -11.73
C ASN A 830 7.53 -11.93 -11.13
N VAL A 831 7.62 -11.86 -9.80
CA VAL A 831 8.88 -12.06 -9.04
C VAL A 831 9.18 -13.55 -8.88
N ALA A 832 8.42 -14.31 -8.08
CA ALA A 832 8.51 -15.77 -7.98
C ALA A 832 7.13 -16.41 -7.70
N SER A 833 6.98 -17.73 -7.87
CA SER A 833 5.69 -18.41 -7.62
C SER A 833 5.78 -19.88 -7.16
N ILE A 834 4.81 -20.30 -6.34
CA ILE A 834 4.65 -21.68 -5.86
C ILE A 834 3.25 -22.15 -6.25
N SER A 835 3.12 -23.33 -6.85
CA SER A 835 1.85 -23.87 -7.34
C SER A 835 1.82 -25.40 -7.36
N GLY A 836 0.66 -26.00 -7.66
CA GLY A 836 0.53 -27.47 -7.74
C GLY A 836 -0.92 -27.93 -7.88
N VAL A 837 -1.15 -29.24 -7.86
CA VAL A 837 -2.47 -29.89 -7.81
C VAL A 837 -2.72 -30.44 -6.40
N VAL A 838 -3.94 -30.28 -5.89
CA VAL A 838 -4.45 -31.06 -4.76
C VAL A 838 -5.26 -32.25 -5.29
N TYR A 839 -4.98 -33.46 -4.83
CA TYR A 839 -5.60 -34.69 -5.35
C TYR A 839 -5.89 -35.74 -4.27
N LEU A 840 -6.87 -36.60 -4.55
CA LEU A 840 -7.16 -37.82 -3.82
C LEU A 840 -6.23 -38.94 -4.32
N ASP A 841 -5.22 -39.25 -3.50
CA ASP A 841 -4.34 -40.40 -3.66
C ASP A 841 -5.12 -41.68 -3.34
N THR A 842 -5.50 -42.38 -4.40
CA THR A 842 -6.38 -43.56 -4.36
C THR A 842 -5.59 -44.84 -4.08
N ASN A 843 -4.27 -44.82 -4.26
CA ASN A 843 -3.39 -45.99 -4.12
C ASN A 843 -2.38 -45.87 -2.96
N ALA A 844 -2.39 -44.75 -2.25
CA ALA A 844 -1.55 -44.40 -1.10
C ALA A 844 -0.04 -44.35 -1.39
N ASN A 845 0.38 -43.92 -2.58
CA ASN A 845 1.79 -43.84 -2.99
C ASN A 845 2.42 -42.43 -2.95
N GLY A 846 1.64 -41.38 -2.67
CA GLY A 846 2.09 -39.99 -2.60
C GLY A 846 2.49 -39.36 -3.94
N ARG A 847 2.02 -39.89 -5.07
CA ARG A 847 2.23 -39.36 -6.43
C ARG A 847 0.90 -39.21 -7.14
N PHE A 848 0.79 -38.19 -7.99
CA PHE A 848 -0.41 -37.97 -8.80
C PHE A 848 -0.37 -38.87 -10.04
N ASP A 849 -1.03 -40.03 -9.97
CA ASP A 849 -1.03 -41.06 -11.01
C ASP A 849 -2.27 -40.96 -11.92
N ALA A 850 -2.20 -41.69 -13.05
CA ALA A 850 -3.32 -41.87 -13.97
C ALA A 850 -4.44 -42.74 -13.34
N GLY A 851 -5.30 -42.09 -12.56
CA GLY A 851 -6.41 -42.70 -11.82
C GLY A 851 -6.85 -41.86 -10.62
N ASP A 852 -5.98 -41.01 -10.10
CA ASP A 852 -6.27 -40.13 -8.98
C ASP A 852 -7.17 -38.95 -9.37
N GLN A 853 -7.99 -38.51 -8.42
CA GLN A 853 -8.98 -37.46 -8.66
C GLN A 853 -8.49 -36.10 -8.16
N PRO A 854 -8.41 -35.05 -8.99
CA PRO A 854 -8.13 -33.70 -8.52
C PRO A 854 -9.27 -33.16 -7.64
N LEU A 855 -8.90 -32.41 -6.60
CA LEU A 855 -9.83 -31.93 -5.56
C LEU A 855 -9.94 -30.41 -5.55
N SER A 856 -11.15 -29.91 -5.79
CA SER A 856 -11.49 -28.49 -5.73
C SER A 856 -11.84 -28.02 -4.31
N GLY A 857 -11.57 -26.74 -4.01
CA GLY A 857 -11.97 -26.11 -2.76
C GLY A 857 -11.07 -26.38 -1.55
N ILE A 858 -9.97 -27.13 -1.72
CA ILE A 858 -9.01 -27.42 -0.65
C ILE A 858 -8.04 -26.25 -0.51
N ARG A 859 -7.81 -25.77 0.72
CA ARG A 859 -6.89 -24.65 0.97
C ARG A 859 -5.48 -25.12 1.30
N ILE A 860 -4.50 -24.47 0.69
CA ILE A 860 -3.07 -24.59 0.96
C ILE A 860 -2.60 -23.32 1.67
N ARG A 861 -1.67 -23.46 2.63
CA ARG A 861 -1.04 -22.37 3.40
C ARG A 861 0.42 -22.19 2.98
N LEU A 862 0.88 -20.94 2.95
CA LEU A 862 2.26 -20.51 2.74
C LEU A 862 2.57 -19.38 3.72
N ASP A 863 3.32 -19.65 4.80
CA ASP A 863 3.71 -18.68 5.85
C ASP A 863 2.59 -17.72 6.32
N GLY A 864 1.38 -18.26 6.51
CA GLY A 864 0.20 -17.52 6.96
C GLY A 864 -0.67 -16.93 5.85
N SER A 865 -0.17 -16.85 4.61
CA SER A 865 -1.02 -16.66 3.41
C SER A 865 -1.74 -17.95 3.07
N THR A 866 -2.92 -17.88 2.46
CA THR A 866 -3.63 -19.06 1.94
C THR A 866 -4.14 -18.88 0.52
N THR A 867 -4.29 -19.98 -0.20
CA THR A 867 -4.88 -20.06 -1.54
C THR A 867 -5.75 -21.32 -1.63
N THR A 868 -6.70 -21.37 -2.57
CA THR A 868 -7.67 -22.47 -2.69
C THR A 868 -7.53 -23.15 -4.04
N SER A 869 -7.60 -24.49 -4.08
CA SER A 869 -7.59 -25.25 -5.31
C SER A 869 -8.85 -25.02 -6.16
N ASP A 870 -8.68 -24.89 -7.48
CA ASP A 870 -9.77 -24.64 -8.43
C ASP A 870 -10.50 -25.92 -8.88
N GLU A 871 -11.35 -25.85 -9.90
CA GLU A 871 -12.10 -27.00 -10.44
C GLU A 871 -11.19 -28.12 -11.00
N GLN A 872 -9.93 -27.83 -11.30
CA GLN A 872 -8.91 -28.76 -11.79
C GLN A 872 -7.97 -29.22 -10.66
N GLY A 873 -8.24 -28.80 -9.42
CA GLY A 873 -7.38 -29.03 -8.26
C GLY A 873 -6.16 -28.11 -8.21
N GLU A 874 -6.00 -27.17 -9.14
CA GLU A 874 -4.80 -26.33 -9.21
C GLU A 874 -4.83 -25.20 -8.19
N TYR A 875 -3.69 -24.97 -7.53
CA TYR A 875 -3.49 -23.88 -6.57
C TYR A 875 -2.24 -23.07 -6.91
N ARG A 876 -2.20 -21.78 -6.54
CA ARG A 876 -1.05 -20.90 -6.80
C ARG A 876 -0.91 -19.77 -5.77
N PHE A 877 0.35 -19.50 -5.41
CA PHE A 877 0.86 -18.25 -4.83
C PHE A 877 1.76 -17.58 -5.88
N ALA A 878 1.61 -16.27 -6.10
CA ALA A 878 2.35 -15.51 -7.11
C ALA A 878 2.88 -14.20 -6.51
N ASN A 879 3.83 -13.56 -7.20
CA ASN A 879 4.54 -12.35 -6.75
C ASN A 879 5.19 -12.54 -5.37
N LEU A 880 5.77 -13.73 -5.13
CA LEU A 880 6.57 -14.02 -3.95
C LEU A 880 7.95 -13.37 -4.08
N THR A 881 8.48 -12.86 -2.98
CA THR A 881 9.87 -12.40 -2.87
C THR A 881 10.83 -13.59 -2.77
N PRO A 882 12.14 -13.43 -3.04
CA PRO A 882 13.12 -14.44 -2.68
C PRO A 882 13.10 -14.70 -1.16
N GLY A 883 13.24 -15.96 -0.74
CA GLY A 883 13.15 -16.32 0.68
C GLY A 883 13.03 -17.82 0.95
N ILE A 884 12.89 -18.19 2.23
CA ILE A 884 12.53 -19.56 2.63
C ILE A 884 11.06 -19.54 3.03
N TYR A 885 10.26 -20.40 2.42
CA TYR A 885 8.82 -20.51 2.65
C TYR A 885 8.42 -21.89 3.19
N ARG A 886 7.44 -21.95 4.09
CA ARG A 886 6.82 -23.20 4.53
C ARG A 886 5.43 -23.38 3.90
N VAL A 887 5.28 -24.40 3.05
CA VAL A 887 4.00 -24.73 2.37
C VAL A 887 3.38 -26.01 2.94
N GLU A 888 2.08 -26.01 3.18
CA GLU A 888 1.35 -27.15 3.76
C GLU A 888 -0.18 -27.06 3.53
N PHE A 889 -0.90 -28.14 3.82
CA PHE A 889 -2.36 -28.10 3.93
C PHE A 889 -2.83 -27.15 5.03
N HIS A 890 -3.85 -26.34 4.74
CA HIS A 890 -4.61 -25.68 5.80
C HIS A 890 -5.58 -26.69 6.45
N LEU A 891 -5.05 -27.51 7.37
CA LEU A 891 -5.75 -28.62 8.02
C LEU A 891 -7.17 -28.28 8.53
N PRO A 892 -7.44 -27.11 9.15
CA PRO A 892 -8.79 -26.79 9.65
C PRO A 892 -9.86 -26.60 8.56
N SER A 893 -9.48 -26.49 7.28
CA SER A 893 -10.42 -26.45 6.15
C SER A 893 -10.38 -27.72 5.28
N LEU A 894 -9.60 -28.73 5.66
CA LEU A 894 -9.64 -30.01 4.99
C LEU A 894 -10.90 -30.77 5.46
N PRO A 895 -11.76 -31.29 4.56
CA PRO A 895 -12.92 -32.08 4.95
C PRO A 895 -12.53 -33.30 5.79
N ALA A 896 -13.28 -33.59 6.86
CA ALA A 896 -12.92 -34.62 7.85
C ALA A 896 -12.84 -36.07 7.28
N HIS A 897 -13.43 -36.31 6.11
CA HIS A 897 -13.30 -37.57 5.38
C HIS A 897 -12.01 -37.67 4.54
N TYR A 898 -11.11 -36.69 4.62
CA TYR A 898 -9.78 -36.72 4.02
C TYR A 898 -8.68 -36.63 5.09
N THR A 899 -7.64 -37.43 4.92
CA THR A 899 -6.41 -37.38 5.72
C THR A 899 -5.24 -36.93 4.82
N PRO A 900 -4.43 -35.94 5.23
CA PRO A 900 -3.22 -35.55 4.49
C PRO A 900 -2.24 -36.72 4.34
N VAL A 901 -1.68 -36.89 3.13
CA VAL A 901 -0.56 -37.79 2.86
C VAL A 901 0.74 -36.98 2.71
N THR A 902 0.68 -35.80 2.08
CA THR A 902 1.85 -34.91 1.93
C THR A 902 2.14 -34.13 3.22
N GLU A 903 3.34 -34.30 3.77
CA GLU A 903 3.86 -33.51 4.90
C GLU A 903 4.20 -32.06 4.51
N PRO A 904 4.25 -31.11 5.47
CA PRO A 904 4.70 -29.74 5.23
C PRO A 904 6.10 -29.66 4.61
N GLN A 905 6.25 -28.86 3.54
CA GLN A 905 7.53 -28.68 2.84
C GLN A 905 8.14 -27.31 3.17
N LEU A 906 9.46 -27.27 3.33
CA LEU A 906 10.25 -26.03 3.37
C LEU A 906 10.90 -25.85 2.00
N ILE A 907 10.69 -24.71 1.36
CA ILE A 907 11.22 -24.37 0.03
C ILE A 907 12.12 -23.15 0.18
N ARG A 908 13.29 -23.16 -0.44
CA ARG A 908 14.05 -21.94 -0.69
C ARG A 908 13.74 -21.47 -2.11
N LEU A 909 13.13 -20.30 -2.23
CA LEU A 909 12.69 -19.70 -3.47
C LEU A 909 13.62 -18.54 -3.85
N ARG A 910 14.16 -18.57 -5.06
CA ARG A 910 15.02 -17.51 -5.63
C ARG A 910 14.19 -16.54 -6.48
N GLU A 911 14.79 -15.41 -6.81
CA GLU A 911 14.24 -14.45 -7.77
C GLU A 911 13.95 -15.15 -9.12
N GLN A 912 12.75 -14.96 -9.68
CA GLN A 912 12.27 -15.63 -10.89
C GLN A 912 12.20 -17.16 -10.81
N GLU A 913 12.28 -17.78 -9.64
CA GLU A 913 12.06 -19.22 -9.49
C GLU A 913 10.56 -19.57 -9.43
N ASN A 914 10.21 -20.71 -10.04
CA ASN A 914 8.90 -21.31 -9.90
C ASN A 914 9.05 -22.67 -9.22
N PHE A 915 8.05 -23.04 -8.42
CA PHE A 915 8.01 -24.31 -7.73
C PHE A 915 6.69 -25.05 -7.96
N PHE A 916 6.76 -26.34 -8.25
CA PHE A 916 5.58 -27.22 -8.39
C PHE A 916 5.58 -28.29 -7.28
N ILE A 917 4.61 -28.23 -6.35
CA ILE A 917 4.40 -29.25 -5.32
C ILE A 917 2.95 -29.70 -5.36
N ASP A 918 2.74 -30.98 -5.65
CA ASP A 918 1.40 -31.56 -5.60
C ASP A 918 1.12 -32.10 -4.19
N PHE A 919 -0.13 -31.91 -3.73
CA PHE A 919 -0.57 -32.17 -2.36
C PHE A 919 -1.61 -33.30 -2.34
N ALA A 920 -1.21 -34.45 -1.77
CA ALA A 920 -2.00 -35.66 -1.69
C ALA A 920 -2.83 -35.72 -0.40
N VAL A 921 -4.08 -36.15 -0.53
CA VAL A 921 -4.90 -36.64 0.59
C VAL A 921 -5.41 -38.03 0.28
N THR A 922 -5.70 -38.83 1.31
CA THR A 922 -6.41 -40.11 1.17
C THR A 922 -7.81 -40.00 1.78
N ALA A 923 -8.76 -40.80 1.32
CA ALA A 923 -10.10 -40.84 1.88
C ALA A 923 -10.15 -41.69 3.16
N ASN A 924 -11.05 -41.34 4.06
CA ASN A 924 -11.32 -42.06 5.29
C ASN A 924 -12.61 -42.90 5.16
N GLY A 925 -12.56 -44.14 5.64
CA GLY A 925 -13.67 -45.07 5.76
C GLY A 925 -13.93 -45.49 7.22
N SER A 926 -14.96 -46.31 7.40
CA SER A 926 -15.37 -46.87 8.69
C SER A 926 -15.21 -48.39 8.75
N VAL A 927 -15.00 -48.91 9.96
CA VAL A 927 -14.81 -50.34 10.20
C VAL A 927 -15.63 -50.76 11.42
N SER A 928 -16.57 -51.69 11.24
CA SER A 928 -17.52 -52.09 12.28
C SER A 928 -17.71 -53.59 12.39
N GLY A 929 -18.02 -54.03 13.61
CA GLY A 929 -18.15 -55.45 13.91
C GLY A 929 -18.70 -55.76 15.29
N LYS A 930 -18.67 -57.04 15.67
CA LYS A 930 -19.23 -57.56 16.93
C LYS A 930 -18.30 -58.58 17.60
N VAL A 931 -18.29 -58.58 18.93
CA VAL A 931 -17.66 -59.60 19.80
C VAL A 931 -18.75 -60.25 20.66
N PHE A 932 -18.77 -61.59 20.70
CA PHE A 932 -19.80 -62.35 21.39
C PHE A 932 -19.27 -63.71 21.86
N ILE A 933 -19.92 -64.30 22.86
CA ILE A 933 -19.64 -65.65 23.34
C ILE A 933 -20.35 -66.65 22.42
N ASP A 934 -19.58 -67.24 21.53
CA ASP A 934 -19.99 -68.32 20.63
C ASP A 934 -20.01 -69.62 21.44
N ARG A 935 -21.22 -70.04 21.82
CA ARG A 935 -21.44 -71.22 22.68
C ARG A 935 -21.49 -72.51 21.87
N ASN A 936 -21.76 -72.43 20.57
CA ASN A 936 -21.91 -73.60 19.70
C ASN A 936 -20.73 -73.80 18.72
N ALA A 937 -19.78 -72.87 18.71
CA ALA A 937 -18.57 -72.80 17.89
C ALA A 937 -18.83 -72.70 16.37
N ASN A 938 -19.91 -72.02 15.95
CA ASN A 938 -20.24 -71.84 14.52
C ASN A 938 -19.73 -70.53 13.90
N GLY A 939 -19.24 -69.58 14.71
CA GLY A 939 -18.73 -68.28 14.27
C GLY A 939 -19.77 -67.24 13.85
N VAL A 940 -21.06 -67.46 14.11
CA VAL A 940 -22.18 -66.57 13.73
C VAL A 940 -23.02 -66.27 14.99
N PRO A 941 -23.32 -65.00 15.32
CA PRO A 941 -24.04 -64.67 16.54
C PRO A 941 -25.50 -65.16 16.48
N ASP A 942 -25.82 -66.19 17.26
CA ASP A 942 -27.14 -66.84 17.33
C ASP A 942 -28.05 -66.31 18.47
N ASP A 943 -29.36 -66.57 18.35
CA ASP A 943 -30.35 -66.30 19.41
C ASP A 943 -30.03 -67.09 20.70
N GLY A 944 -29.63 -66.38 21.76
CA GLY A 944 -29.23 -66.96 23.04
C GLY A 944 -27.71 -66.91 23.32
N GLU A 945 -26.94 -66.34 22.40
CA GLU A 945 -25.51 -66.05 22.60
C GLU A 945 -25.31 -64.64 23.17
N GLU A 946 -24.42 -64.54 24.16
CA GLU A 946 -24.20 -63.30 24.91
C GLU A 946 -23.20 -62.42 24.18
N ALA A 947 -23.60 -61.20 23.85
CA ALA A 947 -22.69 -60.18 23.38
C ALA A 947 -21.73 -59.76 24.50
N LEU A 948 -20.47 -59.46 24.17
CA LEU A 948 -19.45 -59.18 25.16
C LEU A 948 -19.00 -57.71 25.09
N SER A 949 -19.45 -56.92 26.07
CA SER A 949 -19.05 -55.53 26.27
C SER A 949 -17.65 -55.40 26.88
N TRP A 950 -17.04 -54.22 26.78
CA TRP A 950 -15.73 -53.89 27.37
C TRP A 950 -14.53 -54.72 26.86
N VAL A 951 -14.67 -55.40 25.72
CA VAL A 951 -13.54 -56.01 25.02
C VAL A 951 -12.82 -54.94 24.21
N GLY A 952 -11.52 -54.81 24.42
CA GLY A 952 -10.65 -53.95 23.64
C GLY A 952 -10.43 -54.54 22.24
N VAL A 953 -10.64 -53.72 21.22
CA VAL A 953 -10.38 -54.04 19.81
C VAL A 953 -9.29 -53.10 19.31
N ILE A 954 -8.28 -53.63 18.65
CA ILE A 954 -7.08 -52.93 18.20
C ILE A 954 -7.02 -52.93 16.67
N LEU A 955 -6.84 -51.75 16.08
CA LEU A 955 -6.58 -51.54 14.66
C LEU A 955 -5.09 -51.27 14.43
N ASP A 956 -4.54 -51.83 13.35
CA ASP A 956 -3.17 -51.61 12.85
C ASP A 956 -2.09 -51.66 13.94
N ALA A 957 -2.06 -52.77 14.69
CA ALA A 957 -1.09 -53.03 15.75
C ALA A 957 -0.97 -51.93 16.83
N GLY A 958 -2.04 -51.17 17.07
CA GLY A 958 -2.13 -50.18 18.16
C GLY A 958 -2.33 -48.73 17.71
N LYS A 959 -2.45 -48.44 16.41
CA LYS A 959 -2.72 -47.07 15.92
C LYS A 959 -4.06 -46.52 16.44
N GLN A 960 -5.07 -47.37 16.55
CA GLN A 960 -6.35 -47.05 17.20
C GLN A 960 -6.79 -48.22 18.08
N LYS A 961 -7.52 -47.91 19.16
CA LYS A 961 -8.12 -48.90 20.06
C LYS A 961 -9.48 -48.40 20.54
N VAL A 962 -10.49 -49.26 20.46
CA VAL A 962 -11.85 -49.01 20.97
C VAL A 962 -12.30 -50.13 21.88
N PHE A 963 -13.36 -49.93 22.65
CA PHE A 963 -13.98 -50.98 23.47
C PHE A 963 -15.38 -51.29 22.95
N THR A 964 -15.83 -52.54 23.11
CA THR A 964 -17.18 -52.94 22.70
C THR A 964 -18.28 -52.38 23.59
N ASP A 965 -19.41 -52.02 23.00
CA ASP A 965 -20.62 -51.54 23.68
C ASP A 965 -21.40 -52.66 24.41
N GLU A 966 -22.52 -52.33 25.05
CA GLU A 966 -23.39 -53.29 25.74
C GLU A 966 -23.94 -54.40 24.82
N ASP A 967 -24.06 -54.13 23.51
CA ASP A 967 -24.46 -55.07 22.47
C ASP A 967 -23.24 -55.79 21.83
N GLY A 968 -22.04 -55.63 22.42
CA GLY A 968 -20.78 -56.22 21.95
C GLY A 968 -20.26 -55.63 20.63
N ARG A 969 -20.78 -54.51 20.15
CA ARG A 969 -20.37 -53.88 18.88
C ARG A 969 -19.13 -53.01 19.07
N PHE A 970 -18.29 -52.94 18.04
CA PHE A 970 -17.22 -51.97 17.92
C PHE A 970 -17.34 -51.17 16.61
N TYR A 971 -16.79 -49.96 16.62
CA TYR A 971 -16.77 -49.05 15.48
C TYR A 971 -15.46 -48.25 15.50
N PHE A 972 -14.73 -48.28 14.39
CA PHE A 972 -13.63 -47.37 14.09
C PHE A 972 -14.05 -46.42 12.97
N ASP A 973 -13.64 -45.16 13.10
CA ASP A 973 -13.84 -44.09 12.12
C ASP A 973 -12.47 -43.51 11.74
N GLY A 974 -12.42 -42.76 10.64
CA GLY A 974 -11.18 -42.10 10.22
C GLY A 974 -10.10 -43.08 9.76
N VAL A 975 -10.47 -44.28 9.27
CA VAL A 975 -9.50 -45.28 8.80
C VAL A 975 -9.16 -44.97 7.35
N PRO A 976 -7.89 -44.68 6.98
CA PRO A 976 -7.54 -44.28 5.62
C PRO A 976 -7.74 -45.40 4.60
N LEU A 977 -7.61 -45.11 3.30
CA LEU A 977 -7.56 -46.15 2.27
C LEU A 977 -6.30 -47.02 2.42
N GLY A 978 -6.43 -48.30 2.09
CA GLY A 978 -5.31 -49.25 2.14
C GLY A 978 -5.67 -50.59 2.77
N THR A 979 -4.63 -51.37 3.11
CA THR A 979 -4.76 -52.67 3.78
C THR A 979 -4.57 -52.51 5.28
N HIS A 980 -5.53 -53.00 6.06
CA HIS A 980 -5.59 -52.81 7.52
C HIS A 980 -5.74 -54.14 8.26
N THR A 981 -5.39 -54.12 9.55
CA THR A 981 -5.42 -55.30 10.43
C THR A 981 -6.18 -55.02 11.71
N LEU A 982 -6.94 -56.02 12.17
CA LEU A 982 -7.80 -55.91 13.34
C LEU A 982 -7.60 -57.11 14.27
N ALA A 983 -7.44 -56.87 15.56
CA ALA A 983 -7.21 -57.90 16.57
C ALA A 983 -7.94 -57.55 17.88
N LEU A 984 -8.15 -58.53 18.75
CA LEU A 984 -8.61 -58.27 20.12
C LEU A 984 -7.42 -58.01 21.05
N ASP A 985 -7.63 -57.13 22.04
CA ASP A 985 -6.70 -56.92 23.14
C ASP A 985 -6.82 -58.09 24.14
N SER A 986 -5.79 -58.94 24.18
CA SER A 986 -5.72 -60.08 25.09
C SER A 986 -5.80 -59.71 26.58
N GLU A 987 -5.42 -58.50 26.98
CA GLU A 987 -5.52 -58.06 28.39
C GLU A 987 -6.94 -57.66 28.79
N SER A 988 -7.82 -57.40 27.81
CA SER A 988 -9.23 -57.05 28.03
C SER A 988 -10.18 -58.25 28.06
N LEU A 989 -9.70 -59.43 27.64
CA LEU A 989 -10.53 -60.64 27.56
C LEU A 989 -10.81 -61.20 28.98
N PRO A 990 -12.08 -61.51 29.31
CA PRO A 990 -12.40 -62.20 30.56
C PRO A 990 -11.68 -63.55 30.67
N ALA A 991 -11.19 -63.85 31.88
CA ALA A 991 -10.50 -65.10 32.16
C ALA A 991 -11.40 -66.31 31.82
N GLY A 992 -10.90 -67.20 30.96
CA GLY A 992 -11.62 -68.39 30.50
C GLY A 992 -12.20 -68.31 29.09
N LEU A 993 -11.91 -67.26 28.31
CA LEU A 993 -12.34 -67.09 26.92
C LEU A 993 -11.15 -67.00 25.95
N ARG A 994 -11.32 -67.51 24.73
CA ARG A 994 -10.37 -67.35 23.61
C ARG A 994 -11.08 -67.13 22.28
N VAL A 995 -10.41 -66.50 21.31
CA VAL A 995 -10.95 -66.30 19.95
C VAL A 995 -11.11 -67.65 19.22
N ALA A 996 -12.26 -67.84 18.59
CA ALA A 996 -12.57 -68.97 17.72
C ALA A 996 -12.34 -68.59 16.25
N GLY A 997 -11.07 -68.54 15.82
CA GLY A 997 -10.72 -68.17 14.45
C GLY A 997 -9.35 -67.51 14.36
N PRO A 998 -9.08 -66.72 13.31
CA PRO A 998 -7.85 -65.95 13.20
C PRO A 998 -7.80 -64.84 14.26
N GLU A 999 -6.71 -64.79 15.04
CA GLU A 999 -6.47 -63.76 16.07
C GLU A 999 -6.30 -62.35 15.47
N VAL A 1000 -5.88 -62.27 14.20
CA VAL A 1000 -5.77 -61.05 13.42
C VAL A 1000 -6.56 -61.22 12.12
N GLN A 1001 -7.51 -60.31 11.88
CA GLN A 1001 -8.26 -60.21 10.62
C GLN A 1001 -7.64 -59.13 9.74
N THR A 1002 -7.63 -59.34 8.42
CA THR A 1002 -7.09 -58.38 7.43
C THR A 1002 -8.19 -58.00 6.45
N PHE A 1003 -8.31 -56.71 6.17
CA PHE A 1003 -9.29 -56.15 5.21
C PHE A 1003 -8.66 -55.01 4.41
N VAL A 1004 -9.33 -54.57 3.35
CA VAL A 1004 -8.87 -53.49 2.48
C VAL A 1004 -9.99 -52.46 2.33
N LEU A 1005 -9.67 -51.19 2.59
CA LEU A 1005 -10.54 -50.05 2.31
C LEU A 1005 -10.19 -49.47 0.95
N THR A 1006 -11.22 -49.20 0.14
CA THR A 1006 -11.11 -48.62 -1.20
C THR A 1006 -12.20 -47.57 -1.39
N THR A 1007 -12.08 -46.72 -2.41
CA THR A 1007 -13.11 -45.71 -2.74
C THR A 1007 -14.49 -46.31 -3.08
N GLU A 1008 -14.54 -47.57 -3.52
CA GLU A 1008 -15.80 -48.31 -3.76
C GLU A 1008 -16.34 -49.04 -2.50
N ALA A 1009 -15.50 -49.21 -1.47
CA ALA A 1009 -15.81 -49.93 -0.24
C ALA A 1009 -15.19 -49.19 0.97
N LEU A 1010 -15.77 -48.03 1.29
CA LEU A 1010 -15.37 -47.20 2.44
C LEU A 1010 -15.92 -47.70 3.78
N ASP A 1011 -17.00 -48.50 3.78
CA ASP A 1011 -17.62 -49.03 5.00
C ASP A 1011 -17.46 -50.56 5.07
N VAL A 1012 -16.48 -51.03 5.85
CA VAL A 1012 -16.29 -52.46 6.12
C VAL A 1012 -17.07 -52.84 7.37
N SER A 1013 -18.17 -53.57 7.20
CA SER A 1013 -19.09 -53.96 8.27
C SER A 1013 -19.27 -55.47 8.38
N GLY A 1014 -19.69 -55.93 9.55
CA GLY A 1014 -19.96 -57.35 9.82
C GLY A 1014 -18.74 -58.18 10.25
N LEU A 1015 -17.59 -57.53 10.52
CA LEU A 1015 -16.44 -58.21 11.12
C LEU A 1015 -16.85 -58.81 12.48
N SER A 1016 -16.42 -60.04 12.75
CA SER A 1016 -16.93 -60.80 13.90
C SER A 1016 -15.80 -61.51 14.63
N PHE A 1017 -15.76 -61.38 15.96
CA PHE A 1017 -14.88 -62.16 16.83
C PHE A 1017 -15.72 -63.04 17.75
N PRO A 1018 -16.02 -64.28 17.34
CA PRO A 1018 -16.58 -65.29 18.23
C PRO A 1018 -15.56 -65.68 19.32
N LEU A 1019 -16.01 -65.75 20.56
CA LEU A 1019 -15.24 -66.18 21.72
C LEU A 1019 -15.79 -67.50 22.27
N VAL A 1020 -14.94 -68.52 22.37
CA VAL A 1020 -15.27 -69.82 22.98
C VAL A 1020 -14.63 -69.95 24.36
N THR A 1021 -15.27 -70.71 25.25
CA THR A 1021 -14.71 -71.03 26.56
C THR A 1021 -13.48 -71.93 26.46
N THR A 1022 -12.50 -71.71 27.33
CA THR A 1022 -11.40 -72.64 27.57
C THR A 1022 -11.77 -73.61 28.69
N ASP A 1023 -11.74 -74.91 28.39
CA ASP A 1023 -11.93 -76.00 29.38
C ASP A 1023 -10.82 -76.06 30.44
#